data_AF-A0A8H5Y9N5-F1
#
_entry.id   AF-A0A8H5Y9N5-F1
#
_cell.length_a   1.000
_cell.length_b   1.000
_cell.length_c   1.000
_cell.angle_alpha   90.00
_cell.angle_beta   90.00
_cell.angle_gamma   90.00
#
_symmetry.space_group_name_H-M   'P 1'
#
loop_
_entity.id
_entity.type
_entity.pdbx_description
1 polymer ?
#
loop_
_entity_poly.entity_id
_entity_poly.type
_entity_poly.pdbx_seq_one_letter_code
_entity_poly.pdbx_strand_id
1 'polypeptide(L)'
;MKLSSVLCGVFATLTVAFPKEYLGLATWGVEGYAKDNPIGITTGGKGGKTVTVTTAEELVAAVKGTEPKIVKLKGKVTLPSRLKVGSNTSLIGVGLTAHITGAGVDVYHGDNVILQNLKITHILDNDCITIRNSTRVWVDHNEFASDINQGPDHYASDGQVDIIRASDWITVSWNYFHDHWKSSLVGNDATFRDLDFGHLHVTYHHNYWRNMGTRGPAGRFGHQHIYNNLYEDFLYQAIHSRSDNQVLVEGNVFRGNTSEALSTYGLVIPMDSPNTCTCGDEELDGYANLGAKNDWGKAGVNITQKGNFYKADYKYKLTPLKLVPTVAKLGAGVGRIWILPEKGKTQPPPPPVACLSHLHVSTANDTCESLALEYSVSSAEIFINNPDILHCDDMVEDVPICLPFQCNTYQVKENDTCVSVSESLGITIKDFISLNPWSSGGAYKDFPFGKLVCTTPSDGHYNRTINKSDPADSNYADEVVPRPENADPVSNPECGRWYTVEEGDDCRSVLGQHDMSLSLFTAANPSVSASNCTMSLIPGQAYCVGPTKNALPESYPPPAYSRHGCYFSGNQIQDFYRPTLALSGPSSYELLAVEYANVGGFESKEEYVLLGKDYMEWGNSTLEECANFCTVALETDYFALQTKYYSPLEQDNFCICGNQLNPSIKKLRIEEESADEKGDNLLKFLLGVISTISICFIINKILNRIIVYTSSTAQPWDWSKEIVLITGGSGGIGSEMVNKFSRRNITVVSFDIHPPKSTLSTNAHFYKVDVTSPHSIDEAMEQVRREIGDPTVLINNAGIALGKDILACTADQIKQMVEVNLLAHFWLVQALLPSMIKQKHGHVVTIASVASFITIASNIDYSCTKAGIVFPYWVRTLLIQNLTTHSTFRDPLQEPKEAAEAIVDHVLKGRRGDLFLPGYAGLLSGIRGFPAWMQETIRDSKANVLRETSF
;
A
#
# COMPACT_ATOMS: atom_id res chain seq x y z
N MET A 1 12.03 34.62 -27.69
CA MET A 1 12.67 34.73 -26.35
C MET A 1 11.59 34.69 -25.28
N LYS A 2 11.85 34.05 -24.13
CA LYS A 2 11.08 34.12 -22.86
C LYS A 2 9.57 33.85 -22.93
N LEU A 3 9.16 32.59 -23.17
CA LEU A 3 7.88 32.07 -22.64
C LEU A 3 7.82 30.54 -22.40
N SER A 4 8.95 29.82 -22.42
CA SER A 4 8.98 28.35 -22.22
C SER A 4 9.25 27.89 -20.78
N SER A 5 9.43 28.82 -19.84
CA SER A 5 9.86 28.53 -18.46
C SER A 5 8.74 28.53 -17.40
N VAL A 6 7.47 28.68 -17.82
CA VAL A 6 6.33 28.77 -16.90
C VAL A 6 5.33 27.61 -17.05
N LEU A 7 5.26 26.95 -18.22
CA LEU A 7 4.32 25.83 -18.44
C LEU A 7 4.80 24.47 -17.88
N CYS A 8 6.05 24.33 -17.45
CA CYS A 8 6.59 23.04 -17.01
C CYS A 8 6.28 22.69 -15.54
N GLY A 9 5.60 23.59 -14.79
CA GLY A 9 5.43 23.47 -13.33
C GLY A 9 4.10 22.93 -12.81
N VAL A 10 3.12 22.61 -13.67
CA VAL A 10 1.72 22.35 -13.24
C VAL A 10 1.17 20.98 -13.69
N PHE A 11 1.91 20.20 -14.48
CA PHE A 11 1.50 18.86 -14.95
C PHE A 11 2.13 17.69 -14.16
N ALA A 12 2.71 17.95 -12.99
CA ALA A 12 3.53 16.98 -12.24
C ALA A 12 2.79 16.20 -11.12
N THR A 13 1.46 16.27 -11.02
CA THR A 13 0.71 15.63 -9.93
C THR A 13 -0.57 14.95 -10.41
N LEU A 14 -0.42 13.79 -11.09
CA LEU A 14 -1.37 12.66 -11.09
C LEU A 14 -0.78 11.45 -11.83
N THR A 15 0.48 11.14 -11.56
CA THR A 15 1.03 9.80 -11.78
C THR A 15 0.59 8.90 -10.61
N VAL A 16 0.20 7.66 -10.90
CA VAL A 16 0.07 6.65 -9.85
C VAL A 16 1.46 6.42 -9.27
N ALA A 17 1.60 6.61 -7.96
CA ALA A 17 2.86 6.54 -7.25
C ALA A 17 3.46 5.12 -7.30
N PHE A 18 4.28 4.85 -8.31
CA PHE A 18 5.36 3.87 -8.19
C PHE A 18 6.22 4.25 -6.97
N PRO A 19 6.91 3.29 -6.31
CA PRO A 19 7.57 3.49 -5.01
C PRO A 19 8.62 4.61 -4.94
N LYS A 20 8.97 5.29 -6.04
CA LYS A 20 9.81 6.49 -6.08
C LYS A 20 9.25 7.71 -5.32
N GLU A 21 7.93 7.90 -5.23
CA GLU A 21 7.39 9.13 -4.61
C GLU A 21 7.57 9.18 -3.08
N TYR A 22 7.57 8.03 -2.39
CA TYR A 22 7.88 7.97 -0.95
C TYR A 22 9.34 8.37 -0.64
N LEU A 23 10.26 8.19 -1.60
CA LEU A 23 11.69 8.44 -1.43
C LEU A 23 12.02 9.95 -1.37
N GLY A 24 11.13 10.83 -1.84
CA GLY A 24 11.27 12.28 -1.71
C GLY A 24 10.87 12.84 -0.34
N LEU A 25 10.36 12.00 0.58
CA LEU A 25 9.89 12.44 1.90
C LEU A 25 11.01 12.52 2.94
N ALA A 26 12.07 11.71 2.79
CA ALA A 26 13.22 11.63 3.67
C ALA A 26 14.54 11.91 2.92
N THR A 27 15.64 12.05 3.65
CA THR A 27 16.99 12.34 3.12
C THR A 27 17.88 11.09 3.12
N TRP A 28 18.45 10.77 1.95
CA TRP A 28 19.28 9.57 1.72
C TRP A 28 20.79 9.84 1.67
N GLY A 29 21.19 11.10 1.68
CA GLY A 29 22.58 11.51 1.87
C GLY A 29 22.80 12.03 3.29
N VAL A 30 24.05 12.38 3.62
CA VAL A 30 24.44 12.88 4.94
C VAL A 30 23.52 14.01 5.40
N GLU A 31 22.89 13.79 6.56
CA GLU A 31 22.15 14.78 7.34
C GLU A 31 22.70 14.77 8.78
N GLY A 32 22.14 15.58 9.68
CA GLY A 32 22.58 15.61 11.07
C GLY A 32 23.94 16.27 11.29
N TYR A 33 24.50 16.04 12.48
CA TYR A 33 25.79 16.60 12.88
C TYR A 33 26.98 16.10 12.03
N ALA A 34 26.86 14.97 11.33
CA ALA A 34 27.89 14.55 10.36
C ALA A 34 27.91 15.46 9.11
N LYS A 35 26.81 16.16 8.80
CA LYS A 35 26.72 17.08 7.66
C LYS A 35 27.05 18.52 8.07
N ASP A 36 26.33 19.02 9.07
CA ASP A 36 26.29 20.42 9.47
C ASP A 36 26.91 20.53 10.88
N ASN A 37 28.18 20.94 10.94
CA ASN A 37 28.94 21.14 12.17
C ASN A 37 30.06 22.20 11.96
N PRO A 38 30.71 22.71 13.03
CA PRO A 38 31.72 23.77 12.92
C PRO A 38 33.03 23.39 12.20
N ILE A 39 33.32 22.10 12.01
CA ILE A 39 34.58 21.59 11.44
C ILE A 39 34.41 20.96 10.03
N GLY A 40 33.20 21.00 9.48
CA GLY A 40 32.86 20.63 8.11
C GLY A 40 32.24 19.25 7.93
N ILE A 41 31.66 19.03 6.75
CA ILE A 41 30.91 17.82 6.37
C ILE A 41 31.77 16.55 6.32
N THR A 42 31.24 15.45 6.84
CA THR A 42 31.72 14.08 6.63
C THR A 42 31.58 13.70 5.15
N THR A 43 32.71 13.45 4.50
CA THR A 43 32.85 13.03 3.10
C THR A 43 33.55 11.67 2.93
N GLY A 44 34.11 11.11 4.01
CA GLY A 44 34.85 9.86 4.02
C GLY A 44 36.00 9.88 3.02
N GLY A 45 36.06 8.86 2.16
CA GLY A 45 37.09 8.66 1.14
C GLY A 45 36.91 9.43 -0.16
N LYS A 46 36.03 10.44 -0.23
CA LYS A 46 35.73 11.16 -1.48
C LYS A 46 36.99 11.77 -2.09
N GLY A 47 37.20 11.51 -3.39
CA GLY A 47 38.40 11.93 -4.13
C GLY A 47 39.61 10.99 -3.94
N GLY A 48 39.48 9.97 -3.09
CA GLY A 48 40.47 8.94 -2.86
C GLY A 48 40.46 7.79 -3.84
N LYS A 49 41.44 6.89 -3.71
CA LYS A 49 41.47 5.63 -4.47
C LYS A 49 40.33 4.72 -4.01
N THR A 50 39.60 4.12 -4.96
CA THR A 50 38.68 3.01 -4.69
C THR A 50 39.42 1.67 -4.78
N VAL A 51 39.17 0.78 -3.83
CA VAL A 51 39.64 -0.61 -3.81
C VAL A 51 38.48 -1.51 -3.40
N THR A 52 38.34 -2.66 -4.06
CA THR A 52 37.40 -3.72 -3.63
C THR A 52 38.21 -4.82 -2.94
N VAL A 53 37.69 -5.32 -1.83
CA VAL A 53 38.32 -6.34 -0.98
C VAL A 53 37.34 -7.46 -0.71
N THR A 54 37.85 -8.69 -0.59
CA THR A 54 37.09 -9.92 -0.39
C THR A 54 37.58 -10.75 0.80
N THR A 55 38.79 -10.49 1.29
CA THR A 55 39.36 -11.19 2.45
C THR A 55 39.53 -10.27 3.67
N ALA A 56 39.70 -10.86 4.85
CA ALA A 56 39.94 -10.11 6.08
C ALA A 56 41.30 -9.37 6.03
N GLU A 57 42.32 -9.99 5.45
CA GLU A 57 43.67 -9.45 5.29
C GLU A 57 43.69 -8.24 4.36
N GLU A 58 42.99 -8.34 3.22
CA GLU A 58 42.81 -7.22 2.28
C GLU A 58 42.08 -6.06 2.93
N LEU A 59 40.99 -6.33 3.65
CA LEU A 59 40.20 -5.32 4.36
C LEU A 59 41.03 -4.61 5.42
N VAL A 60 41.75 -5.36 6.27
CA VAL A 60 42.64 -4.84 7.31
C VAL A 60 43.82 -4.04 6.73
N ALA A 61 44.29 -4.35 5.51
CA ALA A 61 45.29 -3.54 4.82
C ALA A 61 44.68 -2.25 4.23
N ALA A 62 43.51 -2.36 3.60
CA ALA A 62 42.89 -1.30 2.81
C ALA A 62 42.38 -0.11 3.64
N VAL A 63 41.86 -0.33 4.86
CA VAL A 63 41.25 0.74 5.68
C VAL A 63 42.24 1.60 6.48
N LYS A 64 43.55 1.31 6.41
CA LYS A 64 44.58 1.95 7.25
C LYS A 64 45.04 3.32 6.72
N GLY A 65 45.61 4.11 7.64
CA GLY A 65 46.24 5.40 7.36
C GLY A 65 45.24 6.54 7.10
N THR A 66 45.74 7.73 6.78
CA THR A 66 44.95 8.98 6.73
C THR A 66 44.58 9.47 5.33
N GLU A 67 45.15 8.90 4.27
CA GLU A 67 44.87 9.33 2.89
C GLU A 67 43.43 9.00 2.46
N PRO A 68 42.72 9.88 1.74
CA PRO A 68 41.38 9.60 1.24
C PRO A 68 41.28 8.26 0.49
N LYS A 69 40.35 7.39 0.90
CA LYS A 69 40.16 6.05 0.28
C LYS A 69 38.74 5.50 0.41
N ILE A 70 38.26 4.82 -0.63
CA ILE A 70 36.99 4.10 -0.64
C ILE A 70 37.29 2.61 -0.67
N VAL A 71 36.91 1.89 0.39
CA VAL A 71 37.09 0.44 0.53
C VAL A 71 35.73 -0.22 0.35
N LYS A 72 35.59 -1.03 -0.70
CA LYS A 72 34.38 -1.79 -1.01
C LYS A 72 34.52 -3.23 -0.54
N LEU A 73 33.71 -3.67 0.41
CA LEU A 73 33.71 -5.06 0.89
C LEU A 73 32.70 -5.90 0.08
N LYS A 74 33.16 -6.92 -0.66
CA LYS A 74 32.31 -7.91 -1.35
C LYS A 74 32.43 -9.26 -0.63
N GLY A 75 31.29 -9.85 -0.23
CA GLY A 75 31.25 -11.13 0.47
C GLY A 75 31.43 -11.06 2.00
N LYS A 76 31.40 -12.24 2.63
CA LYS A 76 31.53 -12.42 4.07
C LYS A 76 33.01 -12.51 4.48
N VAL A 77 33.37 -11.78 5.54
CA VAL A 77 34.68 -11.84 6.19
C VAL A 77 34.55 -12.12 7.68
N THR A 78 35.37 -13.04 8.17
CA THR A 78 35.56 -13.27 9.62
C THR A 78 36.80 -12.52 10.05
N LEU A 79 36.65 -11.45 10.82
CA LEU A 79 37.77 -10.66 11.31
C LEU A 79 38.43 -11.37 12.50
N PRO A 80 39.78 -11.50 12.54
CA PRO A 80 40.49 -12.12 13.65
C PRO A 80 40.72 -11.16 14.84
N SER A 81 40.46 -9.87 14.68
CA SER A 81 40.57 -8.81 15.71
C SER A 81 39.93 -7.52 15.21
N ARG A 82 39.54 -6.60 16.12
CA ARG A 82 38.88 -5.32 15.77
C ARG A 82 39.54 -4.58 14.59
N LEU A 83 38.73 -4.29 13.57
CA LEU A 83 39.14 -3.58 12.36
C LEU A 83 39.31 -2.09 12.63
N LYS A 84 40.56 -1.63 12.71
CA LYS A 84 40.91 -0.21 12.92
C LYS A 84 40.82 0.59 11.62
N VAL A 85 39.78 1.41 11.49
CA VAL A 85 39.54 2.26 10.32
C VAL A 85 40.21 3.62 10.51
N GLY A 86 41.06 4.02 9.56
CA GLY A 86 41.76 5.31 9.59
C GLY A 86 40.92 6.47 9.03
N SER A 87 41.38 7.70 9.26
CA SER A 87 40.73 8.92 8.79
C SER A 87 40.59 9.00 7.27
N ASN A 88 39.61 9.78 6.79
CA ASN A 88 39.28 9.95 5.37
C ASN A 88 38.94 8.62 4.66
N THR A 89 38.21 7.74 5.33
CA THR A 89 37.85 6.41 4.80
C THR A 89 36.35 6.29 4.60
N SER A 90 35.93 5.75 3.46
CA SER A 90 34.58 5.20 3.27
C SER A 90 34.69 3.68 3.17
N LEU A 91 34.27 2.94 4.21
CA LEU A 91 34.09 1.50 4.15
C LEU A 91 32.64 1.21 3.77
N ILE A 92 32.43 0.65 2.58
CA ILE A 92 31.10 0.48 1.97
C ILE A 92 30.91 -0.99 1.58
N GLY A 93 29.81 -1.62 2.00
CA GLY A 93 29.47 -2.97 1.56
C GLY A 93 28.94 -3.04 0.13
N VAL A 94 29.25 -4.12 -0.58
CA VAL A 94 28.80 -4.38 -1.96
C VAL A 94 27.54 -5.26 -1.95
N GLY A 95 26.44 -4.69 -2.44
CA GLY A 95 25.15 -5.38 -2.55
C GLY A 95 24.58 -5.75 -1.18
N LEU A 96 24.14 -7.00 -1.05
CA LEU A 96 23.66 -7.61 0.20
C LEU A 96 24.72 -8.52 0.87
N THR A 97 25.92 -8.64 0.27
CA THR A 97 26.88 -9.72 0.59
C THR A 97 27.90 -9.36 1.67
N ALA A 98 28.07 -8.07 1.97
CA ALA A 98 29.10 -7.54 2.85
C ALA A 98 28.81 -7.86 4.32
N HIS A 99 29.33 -8.99 4.80
CA HIS A 99 29.02 -9.52 6.14
C HIS A 99 30.28 -9.65 6.97
N ILE A 100 30.35 -8.90 8.08
CA ILE A 100 31.44 -8.95 9.06
C ILE A 100 30.99 -9.80 10.25
N THR A 101 31.83 -10.76 10.65
CA THR A 101 31.65 -11.61 11.84
C THR A 101 32.97 -11.79 12.60
N GLY A 102 32.91 -12.32 13.82
CA GLY A 102 34.08 -12.58 14.66
C GLY A 102 34.47 -11.36 15.48
N ALA A 103 34.99 -10.32 14.83
CA ALA A 103 35.45 -9.09 15.47
C ALA A 103 34.81 -7.82 14.89
N GLY A 104 34.67 -6.78 15.72
CA GLY A 104 34.00 -5.52 15.39
C GLY A 104 34.86 -4.49 14.67
N VAL A 105 34.31 -3.30 14.46
CA VAL A 105 34.96 -2.16 13.81
C VAL A 105 35.31 -1.07 14.83
N ASP A 106 36.50 -0.48 14.74
CA ASP A 106 37.02 0.52 15.66
C ASP A 106 37.45 1.77 14.88
N VAL A 107 36.77 2.89 15.12
CA VAL A 107 37.19 4.23 14.68
C VAL A 107 37.80 4.92 15.90
N TYR A 108 39.13 4.97 15.93
CA TYR A 108 39.91 5.45 17.08
C TYR A 108 40.93 6.50 16.64
N HIS A 109 40.84 7.71 17.22
CA HIS A 109 41.52 8.90 16.72
C HIS A 109 41.26 9.16 15.21
N GLY A 110 40.07 8.74 14.75
CA GLY A 110 39.61 8.89 13.39
C GLY A 110 38.91 10.22 13.15
N ASP A 111 39.02 10.71 11.94
CA ASP A 111 38.36 11.91 11.47
C ASP A 111 37.83 11.67 10.04
N ASN A 112 36.63 12.15 9.74
CA ASN A 112 36.00 12.06 8.42
C ASN A 112 35.89 10.59 7.93
N VAL A 113 35.00 9.81 8.55
CA VAL A 113 34.82 8.37 8.26
C VAL A 113 33.35 8.05 7.92
N ILE A 114 33.15 7.18 6.92
CA ILE A 114 31.83 6.64 6.54
C ILE A 114 31.87 5.12 6.66
N LEU A 115 30.94 4.55 7.42
CA LEU A 115 30.71 3.10 7.57
C LEU A 115 29.30 2.79 7.06
N GLN A 116 29.20 2.15 5.90
CA GLN A 116 27.94 2.09 5.15
C GLN A 116 27.63 0.74 4.52
N ASN A 117 26.37 0.31 4.55
CA ASN A 117 25.90 -0.92 3.88
C ASN A 117 26.58 -2.21 4.35
N LEU A 118 27.00 -2.29 5.61
CA LEU A 118 27.65 -3.46 6.22
C LEU A 118 26.65 -4.23 7.08
N LYS A 119 26.62 -5.56 6.94
CA LYS A 119 26.00 -6.44 7.93
C LYS A 119 27.05 -6.83 8.94
N ILE A 120 26.88 -6.50 10.22
CA ILE A 120 27.84 -6.77 11.29
C ILE A 120 27.11 -7.50 12.42
N THR A 121 27.41 -8.78 12.61
CA THR A 121 26.60 -9.64 13.50
C THR A 121 27.44 -10.62 14.30
N HIS A 122 26.96 -11.02 15.48
CA HIS A 122 27.59 -12.06 16.30
C HIS A 122 29.08 -11.77 16.54
N ILE A 123 29.37 -10.53 16.95
CA ILE A 123 30.71 -10.08 17.29
C ILE A 123 31.07 -10.60 18.68
N LEU A 124 32.33 -10.99 18.87
CA LEU A 124 32.83 -11.65 20.08
C LEU A 124 33.95 -10.87 20.79
N ASP A 125 34.23 -9.63 20.36
CA ASP A 125 35.33 -8.80 20.89
C ASP A 125 34.92 -7.35 21.23
N ASN A 126 33.81 -7.22 21.97
CA ASN A 126 33.07 -5.98 22.24
C ASN A 126 32.22 -5.54 21.02
N ASP A 127 31.98 -4.24 20.87
CA ASP A 127 30.87 -3.70 20.08
C ASP A 127 30.95 -4.02 18.58
N CYS A 128 29.82 -4.03 17.87
CA CYS A 128 29.85 -4.15 16.42
C CYS A 128 30.60 -2.96 15.76
N ILE A 129 30.37 -1.74 16.25
CA ILE A 129 31.16 -0.54 15.95
C ILE A 129 31.45 0.21 17.25
N THR A 130 32.72 0.54 17.49
CA THR A 130 33.12 1.52 18.52
C THR A 130 33.68 2.77 17.83
N ILE A 131 33.18 3.95 18.19
CA ILE A 131 33.69 5.26 17.79
C ILE A 131 34.24 5.93 19.06
N ARG A 132 35.54 6.17 19.09
CA ARG A 132 36.23 6.66 20.30
C ARG A 132 37.28 7.72 20.00
N ASN A 133 37.23 8.85 20.72
CA ASN A 133 38.08 10.02 20.50
C ASN A 133 38.19 10.37 19.00
N SER A 134 37.04 10.40 18.33
CA SER A 134 36.94 10.48 16.86
C SER A 134 35.82 11.41 16.44
N THR A 135 35.93 12.02 15.27
CA THR A 135 34.96 13.02 14.82
C THR A 135 34.58 12.88 13.34
N ARG A 136 33.45 13.51 12.96
CA ARG A 136 32.90 13.46 11.60
C ARG A 136 32.73 12.02 11.11
N VAL A 137 31.91 11.25 11.83
CA VAL A 137 31.60 9.85 11.50
C VAL A 137 30.15 9.69 11.08
N TRP A 138 29.91 8.98 9.98
CA TRP A 138 28.59 8.63 9.49
C TRP A 138 28.43 7.11 9.43
N VAL A 139 27.45 6.58 10.18
CA VAL A 139 27.11 5.15 10.24
C VAL A 139 25.73 4.99 9.58
N ASP A 140 25.69 4.39 8.40
CA ASP A 140 24.53 4.49 7.51
C ASP A 140 24.14 3.18 6.81
N HIS A 141 22.84 2.84 6.75
CA HIS A 141 22.34 1.65 6.03
C HIS A 141 23.00 0.30 6.43
N ASN A 142 23.49 0.18 7.67
CA ASN A 142 24.07 -1.07 8.18
C ASN A 142 23.00 -1.96 8.83
N GLU A 143 23.29 -3.25 8.99
CA GLU A 143 22.47 -4.22 9.73
C GLU A 143 23.28 -4.76 10.92
N PHE A 144 22.72 -4.67 12.12
CA PHE A 144 23.34 -5.10 13.38
C PHE A 144 22.47 -6.12 14.09
N ALA A 145 23.03 -7.30 14.41
CA ALA A 145 22.29 -8.37 15.07
C ALA A 145 23.15 -9.36 15.90
N SER A 146 22.52 -10.01 16.85
CA SER A 146 23.04 -11.14 17.61
C SER A 146 21.91 -12.15 17.85
N ASP A 147 21.82 -12.75 19.04
CA ASP A 147 20.61 -13.40 19.53
C ASP A 147 20.29 -12.90 20.96
N ILE A 148 19.09 -12.32 21.12
CA ILE A 148 18.59 -11.76 22.38
C ILE A 148 18.23 -12.85 23.41
N ASN A 149 17.99 -14.10 23.00
CA ASN A 149 17.51 -15.14 23.89
C ASN A 149 18.59 -15.63 24.87
N GLN A 150 19.87 -15.37 24.59
CA GLN A 150 20.99 -15.79 25.44
C GLN A 150 21.26 -14.87 26.64
N GLY A 151 20.59 -13.71 26.73
CA GLY A 151 20.81 -12.72 27.80
C GLY A 151 21.89 -11.65 27.49
N PRO A 152 22.02 -10.62 28.36
CA PRO A 152 22.74 -9.38 28.05
C PRO A 152 24.26 -9.45 27.92
N ASP A 153 24.89 -10.56 28.34
CA ASP A 153 26.36 -10.72 28.37
C ASP A 153 26.84 -12.06 27.75
N HIS A 154 25.97 -12.83 27.09
CA HIS A 154 26.35 -14.15 26.57
C HIS A 154 27.14 -14.08 25.26
N TYR A 155 26.69 -13.27 24.31
CA TYR A 155 27.55 -12.89 23.18
C TYR A 155 28.50 -11.82 23.67
N ALA A 156 29.80 -11.99 23.39
CA ALA A 156 30.81 -11.02 23.75
C ALA A 156 30.79 -9.72 22.90
N SER A 157 29.66 -9.43 22.25
CA SER A 157 29.28 -8.09 21.80
C SER A 157 28.56 -7.36 22.93
N ASP A 158 29.23 -6.42 23.59
CA ASP A 158 28.59 -5.56 24.58
C ASP A 158 27.62 -4.58 23.90
N GLY A 159 28.10 -3.72 22.98
CA GLY A 159 27.25 -2.82 22.18
C GLY A 159 27.01 -3.25 20.71
N GLN A 160 26.08 -2.59 20.03
CA GLN A 160 26.05 -2.54 18.56
C GLN A 160 26.81 -1.32 18.03
N VAL A 161 26.48 -0.10 18.47
CA VAL A 161 27.15 1.13 18.02
C VAL A 161 27.44 2.04 19.22
N ASP A 162 28.67 2.01 19.71
CA ASP A 162 29.09 2.77 20.89
C ASP A 162 29.92 4.01 20.50
N ILE A 163 29.59 5.16 21.09
CA ILE A 163 30.15 6.48 20.79
C ILE A 163 30.68 7.10 22.08
N ILE A 164 32.00 7.12 22.28
CA ILE A 164 32.59 7.30 23.61
C ILE A 164 33.80 8.24 23.57
N ARG A 165 34.23 8.75 24.74
CA ARG A 165 35.53 9.44 24.94
C ARG A 165 35.76 10.63 24.01
N ALA A 166 35.06 11.74 24.25
CA ALA A 166 35.13 12.99 23.48
C ALA A 166 34.89 12.82 21.96
N SER A 167 34.21 11.76 21.53
CA SER A 167 33.80 11.62 20.13
C SER A 167 32.72 12.63 19.78
N ASP A 168 32.71 13.15 18.56
CA ASP A 168 31.88 14.33 18.25
C ASP A 168 31.46 14.47 16.79
N TRP A 169 30.36 15.18 16.54
CA TRP A 169 29.82 15.45 15.21
C TRP A 169 29.48 14.18 14.39
N ILE A 170 28.60 13.34 14.96
CA ILE A 170 28.30 11.99 14.46
C ILE A 170 26.84 11.88 13.99
N THR A 171 26.59 11.03 13.00
CA THR A 171 25.23 10.66 12.59
C THR A 171 25.11 9.17 12.34
N VAL A 172 24.04 8.59 12.89
CA VAL A 172 23.64 7.19 12.79
C VAL A 172 22.29 7.18 12.10
N SER A 173 22.23 6.76 10.84
CA SER A 173 21.02 6.86 10.01
C SER A 173 20.69 5.60 9.23
N TRP A 174 19.39 5.35 9.04
CA TRP A 174 18.92 4.24 8.19
C TRP A 174 19.50 2.85 8.55
N ASN A 175 19.99 2.65 9.78
CA ASN A 175 20.51 1.35 10.18
C ASN A 175 19.35 0.47 10.70
N TYR A 176 19.49 -0.83 10.51
CA TYR A 176 18.58 -1.83 11.07
C TYR A 176 19.27 -2.52 12.25
N PHE A 177 18.74 -2.33 13.45
CA PHE A 177 19.21 -2.91 14.70
C PHE A 177 18.18 -3.93 15.16
N HIS A 178 18.58 -5.19 15.35
CA HIS A 178 17.63 -6.20 15.83
C HIS A 178 18.25 -7.33 16.64
N ASP A 179 17.40 -8.02 17.40
CA ASP A 179 17.70 -9.27 18.11
C ASP A 179 18.98 -9.16 18.98
N HIS A 180 19.05 -8.13 19.83
CA HIS A 180 20.21 -7.82 20.65
C HIS A 180 19.82 -7.08 21.95
N TRP A 181 20.67 -7.18 22.99
CA TRP A 181 20.42 -6.53 24.27
C TRP A 181 20.74 -5.03 24.27
N LYS A 182 22.01 -4.63 24.27
CA LYS A 182 22.43 -3.25 24.55
C LYS A 182 22.81 -2.53 23.24
N SER A 183 21.90 -1.77 22.63
CA SER A 183 22.12 -1.32 21.24
C SER A 183 23.21 -0.23 21.06
N SER A 184 23.04 0.97 21.60
CA SER A 184 23.93 2.10 21.32
C SER A 184 24.18 2.96 22.56
N LEU A 185 25.40 2.91 23.11
CA LEU A 185 25.83 3.74 24.22
C LEU A 185 26.53 5.01 23.73
N VAL A 186 26.21 6.16 24.32
CA VAL A 186 26.84 7.45 24.06
C VAL A 186 27.43 7.99 25.37
N GLY A 187 28.76 8.02 25.49
CA GLY A 187 29.50 8.30 26.73
C GLY A 187 29.52 7.10 27.67
N ASN A 188 30.68 6.43 27.81
CA ASN A 188 30.75 5.08 28.40
C ASN A 188 30.77 5.03 29.93
N ASP A 189 31.14 6.11 30.61
CA ASP A 189 31.37 6.12 32.06
C ASP A 189 31.04 7.50 32.64
N ALA A 190 30.27 7.55 33.73
CA ALA A 190 29.88 8.80 34.39
C ALA A 190 31.07 9.55 35.02
N THR A 191 32.19 8.87 35.28
CA THR A 191 33.42 9.51 35.77
C THR A 191 34.18 10.29 34.68
N PHE A 192 33.89 10.07 33.39
CA PHE A 192 34.51 10.79 32.27
C PHE A 192 33.84 12.12 31.93
N ARG A 193 33.10 12.73 32.86
CA ARG A 193 32.48 14.05 32.67
C ARG A 193 33.45 15.09 32.10
N ASP A 194 34.64 15.25 32.67
CA ASP A 194 35.63 16.25 32.25
C ASP A 194 36.17 16.01 30.82
N LEU A 195 35.97 14.80 30.26
CA LEU A 195 36.35 14.43 28.90
C LEU A 195 35.17 14.50 27.92
N ASP A 196 33.98 14.08 28.33
CA ASP A 196 32.81 13.91 27.46
C ASP A 196 31.88 15.14 27.45
N PHE A 197 31.91 15.98 28.49
CA PHE A 197 31.03 17.14 28.62
C PHE A 197 31.40 18.25 27.62
N GLY A 198 30.44 18.63 26.77
CA GLY A 198 30.67 19.55 25.65
C GLY A 198 31.03 18.86 24.32
N HIS A 199 31.09 17.53 24.30
CA HIS A 199 31.24 16.70 23.10
C HIS A 199 29.98 15.85 22.88
N LEU A 200 30.10 14.72 22.16
CA LEU A 200 29.02 13.75 21.95
C LEU A 200 27.79 14.37 21.28
N HIS A 201 27.98 15.25 20.29
CA HIS A 201 26.91 15.72 19.40
C HIS A 201 26.55 14.61 18.40
N VAL A 202 25.45 13.89 18.67
CA VAL A 202 25.02 12.72 17.87
C VAL A 202 23.62 12.94 17.29
N THR A 203 23.42 12.49 16.05
CA THR A 203 22.10 12.43 15.42
C THR A 203 21.70 11.00 15.14
N TYR A 204 20.48 10.60 15.52
CA TYR A 204 19.87 9.32 15.16
C TYR A 204 18.62 9.56 14.32
N HIS A 205 18.59 9.10 13.07
CA HIS A 205 17.39 9.25 12.25
C HIS A 205 17.06 8.11 11.28
N HIS A 206 15.76 7.85 11.10
CA HIS A 206 15.24 6.85 10.17
C HIS A 206 15.82 5.43 10.38
N ASN A 207 16.42 5.16 11.56
CA ASN A 207 16.83 3.82 11.94
C ASN A 207 15.61 2.99 12.35
N TYR A 208 15.75 1.68 12.28
CA TYR A 208 14.75 0.72 12.71
C TYR A 208 15.34 -0.17 13.80
N TRP A 209 14.77 -0.12 14.99
CA TRP A 209 15.03 -1.04 16.09
C TRP A 209 13.89 -2.06 16.20
N ARG A 210 14.20 -3.36 16.21
CA ARG A 210 13.23 -4.45 16.41
C ARG A 210 13.74 -5.49 17.40
N ASN A 211 12.95 -5.85 18.41
CA ASN A 211 13.26 -6.94 19.35
C ASN A 211 14.58 -6.69 20.10
N MET A 212 14.55 -5.73 21.02
CA MET A 212 15.74 -5.12 21.65
C MET A 212 15.63 -5.07 23.17
N GLY A 213 16.76 -5.12 23.87
CA GLY A 213 16.83 -4.97 25.34
C GLY A 213 16.76 -3.51 25.81
N THR A 214 17.87 -2.80 25.67
CA THR A 214 18.17 -1.44 26.18
C THR A 214 18.95 -0.59 25.15
N ARG A 215 19.15 0.70 25.47
CA ARG A 215 20.05 1.65 24.77
C ARG A 215 19.69 1.98 23.31
N GLY A 216 18.52 2.54 23.06
CA GLY A 216 18.05 2.96 21.73
C GLY A 216 18.05 4.47 21.40
N PRO A 217 19.01 5.33 21.77
CA PRO A 217 20.29 5.11 22.47
C PRO A 217 20.20 5.31 23.99
N ALA A 218 21.28 4.97 24.72
CA ALA A 218 21.50 5.41 26.10
C ALA A 218 22.66 6.43 26.16
N GLY A 219 22.47 7.57 26.83
CA GLY A 219 23.36 8.73 26.70
C GLY A 219 23.81 9.38 28.00
N ARG A 220 25.07 9.84 28.01
CA ARG A 220 25.71 10.68 29.05
C ARG A 220 26.30 11.96 28.44
N PHE A 221 26.19 13.08 29.14
CA PHE A 221 26.82 14.40 28.89
C PHE A 221 26.61 15.11 27.53
N GLY A 222 26.20 14.41 26.47
CA GLY A 222 26.15 14.90 25.10
C GLY A 222 24.85 15.59 24.69
N HIS A 223 24.76 15.94 23.41
CA HIS A 223 23.56 16.50 22.76
C HIS A 223 23.08 15.57 21.65
N GLN A 224 21.94 14.91 21.85
CA GLN A 224 21.45 13.88 20.93
C GLN A 224 20.12 14.28 20.32
N HIS A 225 20.09 14.43 19.00
CA HIS A 225 18.85 14.65 18.27
C HIS A 225 18.37 13.34 17.66
N ILE A 226 17.21 12.87 18.10
CA ILE A 226 16.66 11.55 17.80
C ILE A 226 15.32 11.75 17.09
N TYR A 227 15.25 11.48 15.78
CA TYR A 227 14.04 11.78 15.00
C TYR A 227 13.66 10.78 13.90
N ASN A 228 12.37 10.60 13.67
CA ASN A 228 11.78 9.66 12.70
C ASN A 228 12.32 8.22 12.78
N ASN A 229 12.78 7.76 13.94
CA ASN A 229 13.17 6.36 14.12
C ASN A 229 11.93 5.50 14.41
N LEU A 230 11.99 4.23 14.03
CA LEU A 230 10.98 3.22 14.38
C LEU A 230 11.53 2.29 15.46
N TYR A 231 10.77 2.10 16.53
CA TYR A 231 11.04 1.17 17.61
C TYR A 231 9.90 0.15 17.72
N GLU A 232 10.22 -1.13 17.60
CA GLU A 232 9.30 -2.26 17.78
C GLU A 232 9.87 -3.23 18.81
N ASP A 233 9.07 -3.61 19.80
CA ASP A 233 9.39 -4.66 20.77
C ASP A 233 10.69 -4.39 21.56
N PHE A 234 10.66 -3.35 22.40
CA PHE A 234 11.77 -2.94 23.27
C PHE A 234 11.49 -3.35 24.72
N LEU A 235 12.29 -4.25 25.29
CA LEU A 235 12.01 -4.87 26.60
C LEU A 235 12.06 -3.87 27.76
N TYR A 236 13.00 -2.92 27.71
CA TYR A 236 13.21 -1.88 28.73
C TYR A 236 13.29 -0.49 28.07
N GLN A 237 14.08 0.44 28.64
CA GLN A 237 14.24 1.79 28.12
C GLN A 237 14.81 1.77 26.69
N ALA A 238 14.03 2.30 25.74
CA ALA A 238 14.52 2.65 24.42
C ALA A 238 15.44 3.88 24.51
N ILE A 239 14.90 5.11 24.52
CA ILE A 239 15.75 6.30 24.70
C ILE A 239 16.01 6.51 26.19
N HIS A 240 17.28 6.48 26.61
CA HIS A 240 17.67 6.70 28.02
C HIS A 240 18.66 7.86 28.14
N SER A 241 18.24 8.95 28.76
CA SER A 241 19.07 10.13 29.01
C SER A 241 19.51 10.14 30.48
N ARG A 242 20.81 10.05 30.75
CA ARG A 242 21.40 10.02 32.10
C ARG A 242 22.62 10.95 32.17
N SER A 243 23.15 11.21 33.35
CA SER A 243 24.37 12.01 33.60
C SER A 243 24.40 13.32 32.80
N ASP A 244 23.42 14.20 33.04
CA ASP A 244 23.23 15.51 32.38
C ASP A 244 23.11 15.52 30.83
N ASN A 245 22.98 14.36 30.19
CA ASN A 245 22.77 14.25 28.74
C ASN A 245 21.54 15.02 28.27
N GLN A 246 21.60 15.66 27.10
CA GLN A 246 20.52 16.44 26.51
C GLN A 246 19.95 15.69 25.31
N VAL A 247 18.68 15.24 25.35
CA VAL A 247 18.01 14.68 24.17
C VAL A 247 16.89 15.58 23.63
N LEU A 248 16.82 15.71 22.30
CA LEU A 248 15.70 16.26 21.57
C LEU A 248 15.03 15.13 20.78
N VAL A 249 13.75 14.87 21.06
CA VAL A 249 13.03 13.68 20.55
C VAL A 249 11.84 14.12 19.69
N GLU A 250 11.89 13.83 18.38
CA GLU A 250 10.93 14.36 17.38
C GLU A 250 10.42 13.31 16.38
N GLY A 251 9.10 13.19 16.20
CA GLY A 251 8.55 12.39 15.09
C GLY A 251 8.83 10.87 15.12
N ASN A 252 9.38 10.32 16.21
CA ASN A 252 9.66 8.89 16.34
C ASN A 252 8.37 8.08 16.58
N VAL A 253 8.40 6.79 16.26
CA VAL A 253 7.26 5.87 16.40
C VAL A 253 7.65 4.64 17.20
N PHE A 254 6.87 4.33 18.24
CA PHE A 254 7.04 3.19 19.15
C PHE A 254 5.84 2.23 19.04
N ARG A 255 6.11 0.93 18.99
CA ARG A 255 5.15 -0.12 18.59
C ARG A 255 5.45 -1.46 19.26
N GLY A 256 4.50 -2.39 19.15
CA GLY A 256 4.64 -3.72 19.73
C GLY A 256 4.71 -3.67 21.25
N ASN A 257 5.57 -4.50 21.83
CA ASN A 257 5.79 -4.66 23.27
C ASN A 257 6.91 -3.73 23.82
N THR A 258 7.05 -2.52 23.28
CA THR A 258 7.93 -1.48 23.87
C THR A 258 7.40 -1.06 25.24
N SER A 259 8.18 -1.27 26.29
CA SER A 259 7.79 -0.94 27.67
C SER A 259 7.96 0.55 28.01
N GLU A 260 9.15 1.12 27.80
CA GLU A 260 9.46 2.53 28.09
C GLU A 260 10.18 3.17 26.88
N ALA A 261 9.51 4.10 26.20
CA ALA A 261 10.01 4.73 24.99
C ALA A 261 11.10 5.79 25.26
N LEU A 262 10.98 6.49 26.38
CA LEU A 262 11.88 7.56 26.78
C LEU A 262 11.93 7.66 28.31
N SER A 263 13.13 7.58 28.87
CA SER A 263 13.39 7.83 30.29
C SER A 263 14.52 8.85 30.46
N THR A 264 14.38 9.78 31.40
CA THR A 264 15.48 10.65 31.87
C THR A 264 15.94 10.33 33.29
N TYR A 265 15.33 9.32 33.92
CA TYR A 265 15.68 8.89 35.27
C TYR A 265 17.05 8.21 35.26
N GLY A 266 17.96 8.63 36.14
CA GLY A 266 19.35 8.21 36.17
C GLY A 266 19.62 6.74 36.54
N LEU A 267 18.58 5.95 36.86
CA LEU A 267 18.72 4.54 37.19
C LEU A 267 19.09 3.70 35.96
N VAL A 268 20.25 3.06 36.04
CA VAL A 268 20.76 2.06 35.10
C VAL A 268 20.34 0.69 35.61
N ILE A 269 19.41 0.03 34.92
CA ILE A 269 18.91 -1.27 35.36
C ILE A 269 20.01 -2.34 35.32
N PRO A 270 19.96 -3.40 36.17
CA PRO A 270 20.95 -4.47 36.16
C PRO A 270 21.16 -5.16 34.80
N MET A 271 20.14 -5.19 33.95
CA MET A 271 20.23 -5.77 32.60
C MET A 271 21.04 -4.87 31.63
N ASP A 272 21.23 -3.59 31.95
CA ASP A 272 22.09 -2.65 31.21
C ASP A 272 23.50 -2.55 31.80
N SER A 273 23.63 -2.68 33.13
CA SER A 273 24.87 -2.68 33.91
C SER A 273 24.80 -3.71 35.05
N PRO A 274 25.20 -4.98 34.81
CA PRO A 274 25.04 -6.05 35.81
C PRO A 274 26.12 -6.06 36.91
N ASN A 275 27.04 -5.09 36.92
CA ASN A 275 28.35 -5.23 37.58
C ASN A 275 28.47 -4.55 38.96
N THR A 276 27.39 -4.05 39.55
CA THR A 276 27.46 -3.20 40.76
C THR A 276 26.50 -3.61 41.88
N CYS A 277 25.21 -3.78 41.60
CA CYS A 277 24.27 -4.44 42.52
C CYS A 277 23.02 -4.97 41.79
N THR A 278 22.25 -5.82 42.48
CA THR A 278 20.90 -6.24 42.04
C THR A 278 19.89 -5.09 41.98
N CYS A 279 20.24 -3.91 42.51
CA CYS A 279 19.46 -2.68 42.44
C CYS A 279 19.66 -1.87 41.14
N GLY A 280 20.78 -2.04 40.43
CA GLY A 280 21.21 -1.16 39.34
C GLY A 280 22.06 0.03 39.81
N ASP A 281 22.63 0.78 38.87
CA ASP A 281 23.44 1.97 39.17
C ASP A 281 22.58 3.23 39.23
N GLU A 282 22.70 4.04 40.28
CA GLU A 282 22.16 5.40 40.29
C GLU A 282 23.18 6.37 39.71
N GLU A 283 22.86 6.95 38.56
CA GLU A 283 23.53 8.13 38.02
C GLU A 283 22.70 9.39 38.27
N LEU A 284 23.25 10.57 37.95
CA LEU A 284 22.41 11.75 37.80
C LEU A 284 21.41 11.51 36.67
N ASP A 285 20.21 12.10 36.80
CA ASP A 285 19.27 12.18 35.71
C ASP A 285 19.88 12.88 34.48
N GLY A 286 19.34 12.56 33.30
CA GLY A 286 19.55 13.36 32.10
C GLY A 286 18.40 14.34 31.90
N TYR A 287 18.37 14.93 30.71
CA TYR A 287 17.34 15.85 30.29
C TYR A 287 16.73 15.40 28.95
N ALA A 288 15.43 15.67 28.77
CA ALA A 288 14.76 15.48 27.49
C ALA A 288 13.83 16.65 27.15
N ASN A 289 13.81 17.00 25.87
CA ASN A 289 12.84 17.90 25.26
C ASN A 289 12.13 17.21 24.10
N LEU A 290 10.86 17.56 23.92
CA LEU A 290 10.01 17.07 22.84
C LEU A 290 9.78 18.20 21.85
N GLY A 291 10.12 17.98 20.59
CA GLY A 291 9.81 18.89 19.49
C GLY A 291 8.52 18.44 18.78
N ALA A 292 8.62 18.05 17.51
CA ALA A 292 7.52 17.50 16.76
C ALA A 292 6.93 16.22 17.38
N LYS A 293 5.61 16.07 17.28
CA LYS A 293 4.85 14.97 17.89
C LYS A 293 5.44 13.60 17.56
N ASN A 294 5.81 12.85 18.62
CA ASN A 294 6.12 11.43 18.57
C ASN A 294 4.83 10.59 18.69
N ASP A 295 4.90 9.32 18.29
CA ASP A 295 3.83 8.33 18.48
C ASP A 295 4.33 7.22 19.42
N TRP A 296 3.98 7.34 20.70
CA TRP A 296 4.45 6.47 21.78
C TRP A 296 3.81 5.06 21.80
N GLY A 297 2.77 4.82 20.99
CA GLY A 297 2.03 3.55 21.05
C GLY A 297 1.44 3.28 22.44
N LYS A 298 1.91 2.21 23.10
CA LYS A 298 1.57 1.84 24.48
C LYS A 298 2.70 2.10 25.49
N ALA A 299 3.86 2.57 25.03
CA ALA A 299 5.06 2.67 25.84
C ALA A 299 4.99 3.83 26.85
N GLY A 300 5.60 3.63 28.02
CA GLY A 300 5.79 4.66 29.03
C GLY A 300 6.75 5.76 28.57
N VAL A 301 6.58 6.96 29.13
CA VAL A 301 7.48 8.11 28.95
C VAL A 301 7.70 8.76 30.32
N ASN A 302 8.94 8.77 30.79
CA ASN A 302 9.32 9.30 32.09
C ASN A 302 10.37 10.41 31.92
N ILE A 303 9.91 11.66 31.92
CA ILE A 303 10.79 12.84 31.85
C ILE A 303 10.81 13.50 33.23
N THR A 304 11.82 13.15 34.03
CA THR A 304 12.11 13.74 35.33
C THR A 304 12.62 15.18 35.20
N GLN A 305 13.42 15.48 34.17
CA GLN A 305 13.99 16.81 33.94
C GLN A 305 13.94 17.24 32.47
N LYS A 306 13.69 18.54 32.26
CA LYS A 306 13.72 19.19 30.95
C LYS A 306 14.94 20.09 30.84
N GLY A 307 15.67 19.96 29.74
CA GLY A 307 16.92 20.66 29.50
C GLY A 307 16.74 21.85 28.56
N ASN A 308 17.85 22.39 28.05
CA ASN A 308 17.87 23.56 27.17
C ASN A 308 17.95 23.25 25.67
N PHE A 309 18.18 21.98 25.29
CA PHE A 309 18.25 21.56 23.89
C PHE A 309 16.86 21.42 23.28
N TYR A 310 16.27 22.55 22.86
CA TYR A 310 14.91 22.61 22.29
C TYR A 310 14.85 22.50 20.76
N LYS A 311 16.01 22.56 20.09
CA LYS A 311 16.11 22.63 18.63
C LYS A 311 17.51 22.16 18.20
N ALA A 312 17.59 21.39 17.12
CA ALA A 312 18.88 21.09 16.49
C ALA A 312 19.42 22.28 15.67
N ASP A 313 20.74 22.47 15.69
CA ASP A 313 21.42 23.62 15.06
C ASP A 313 21.65 23.48 13.54
N TYR A 314 21.15 22.40 12.95
CA TYR A 314 21.23 22.11 11.51
C TYR A 314 19.86 22.08 10.83
N LYS A 315 19.85 21.97 9.51
CA LYS A 315 18.60 21.82 8.73
C LYS A 315 18.31 20.34 8.48
N TYR A 316 17.09 19.92 8.80
CA TYR A 316 16.60 18.57 8.62
C TYR A 316 15.17 18.56 8.10
N LYS A 317 14.73 17.41 7.56
CA LYS A 317 13.35 17.20 7.12
C LYS A 317 12.68 16.08 7.91
N LEU A 318 11.59 16.41 8.60
CA LEU A 318 10.74 15.41 9.23
C LEU A 318 9.86 14.71 8.19
N THR A 319 9.97 13.39 8.12
CA THR A 319 9.01 12.50 7.46
C THR A 319 7.67 12.62 8.19
N PRO A 320 6.52 12.70 7.48
CA PRO A 320 5.22 12.75 8.13
C PRO A 320 5.02 11.54 9.06
N LEU A 321 4.71 11.77 10.35
CA LEU A 321 4.68 10.77 11.43
C LEU A 321 3.99 9.44 11.05
N LYS A 322 2.87 9.50 10.32
CA LYS A 322 2.12 8.30 9.86
C LYS A 322 2.90 7.41 8.89
N LEU A 323 3.87 7.97 8.17
CA LEU A 323 4.69 7.29 7.17
C LEU A 323 6.04 6.82 7.71
N VAL A 324 6.47 7.30 8.90
CA VAL A 324 7.73 6.91 9.52
C VAL A 324 7.92 5.38 9.59
N PRO A 325 6.92 4.55 9.99
CA PRO A 325 7.11 3.11 10.04
C PRO A 325 7.33 2.49 8.65
N THR A 326 6.60 2.95 7.63
CA THR A 326 6.73 2.47 6.25
C THR A 326 8.08 2.89 5.66
N VAL A 327 8.48 4.15 5.87
CA VAL A 327 9.75 4.70 5.37
C VAL A 327 10.93 4.00 6.03
N ALA A 328 10.94 3.86 7.36
CA ALA A 328 12.01 3.17 8.08
C ALA A 328 12.13 1.69 7.66
N LYS A 329 11.02 0.92 7.56
CA LYS A 329 11.08 -0.49 7.14
C LYS A 329 11.52 -0.71 5.69
N LEU A 330 11.27 0.25 4.79
CA LEU A 330 11.69 0.17 3.39
C LEU A 330 13.12 0.65 3.17
N GLY A 331 13.57 1.64 3.95
CA GLY A 331 14.87 2.28 3.78
C GLY A 331 15.98 1.71 4.67
N ALA A 332 15.68 1.23 5.88
CA ALA A 332 16.72 0.84 6.81
C ALA A 332 17.40 -0.49 6.46
N GLY A 333 18.68 -0.60 6.81
CA GLY A 333 19.49 -1.81 6.64
C GLY A 333 20.21 -1.92 5.28
N VAL A 334 20.85 -3.08 5.09
CA VAL A 334 21.70 -3.34 3.91
C VAL A 334 20.89 -3.49 2.61
N GLY A 335 21.54 -3.22 1.47
CA GLY A 335 20.96 -3.28 0.13
C GLY A 335 20.10 -2.09 -0.25
N ARG A 336 20.10 -0.99 0.53
CA ARG A 336 19.21 0.18 0.34
C ARG A 336 19.91 1.45 -0.15
N ILE A 337 21.25 1.49 -0.15
CA ILE A 337 22.05 2.63 -0.62
C ILE A 337 21.89 2.99 -2.11
N TRP A 338 21.23 2.14 -2.91
CA TRP A 338 21.05 2.29 -4.36
C TRP A 338 19.98 3.31 -4.78
N ILE A 339 19.34 3.99 -3.82
CA ILE A 339 18.16 4.84 -4.02
C ILE A 339 18.47 6.18 -4.73
N LEU A 340 19.74 6.50 -5.03
CA LEU A 340 20.12 7.62 -5.88
C LEU A 340 20.95 7.16 -7.11
N PRO A 341 20.41 7.25 -8.34
CA PRO A 341 21.21 7.00 -9.54
C PRO A 341 22.13 8.19 -9.82
N GLU A 342 23.43 7.92 -10.03
CA GLU A 342 24.24 8.82 -10.84
C GLU A 342 23.67 8.90 -12.25
N LYS A 343 23.66 10.10 -12.86
CA LYS A 343 23.13 10.29 -14.22
C LYS A 343 23.93 9.47 -15.22
N GLY A 344 23.27 8.47 -15.83
CA GLY A 344 23.75 7.85 -17.08
C GLY A 344 24.21 6.40 -17.00
N LYS A 345 23.97 5.68 -15.89
CA LYS A 345 24.13 4.21 -15.84
C LYS A 345 22.90 3.55 -15.21
N THR A 346 22.28 2.64 -15.96
CA THR A 346 21.24 1.72 -15.50
C THR A 346 21.87 0.37 -15.20
N GLN A 347 21.68 -0.18 -14.00
CA GLN A 347 21.90 -1.58 -13.59
C GLN A 347 21.84 -1.71 -12.05
N PRO A 348 21.56 -2.88 -11.48
CA PRO A 348 20.51 -3.84 -11.86
C PRO A 348 19.47 -4.00 -10.71
N PRO A 349 18.35 -4.69 -10.95
CA PRO A 349 17.34 -4.98 -9.91
C PRO A 349 17.85 -6.00 -8.87
N PRO A 350 17.23 -6.08 -7.67
CA PRO A 350 17.54 -7.09 -6.67
C PRO A 350 17.01 -8.49 -7.08
N PRO A 351 17.64 -9.58 -6.64
CA PRO A 351 17.34 -10.94 -7.10
C PRO A 351 15.88 -11.38 -6.82
N PRO A 352 15.29 -12.22 -7.68
CA PRO A 352 13.97 -12.79 -7.46
C PRO A 352 13.95 -13.67 -6.20
N VAL A 353 12.87 -13.56 -5.42
CA VAL A 353 12.79 -14.01 -4.01
C VAL A 353 12.73 -15.54 -3.84
N ALA A 354 12.62 -16.32 -4.92
CA ALA A 354 12.71 -17.78 -4.88
C ALA A 354 13.15 -18.37 -6.24
N CYS A 355 14.43 -18.73 -6.37
CA CYS A 355 14.87 -19.63 -7.44
C CYS A 355 14.77 -21.07 -6.93
N LEU A 356 13.95 -21.90 -7.56
CA LEU A 356 13.71 -23.30 -7.16
C LEU A 356 14.68 -24.30 -7.82
N SER A 357 15.59 -23.79 -8.65
CA SER A 357 16.45 -24.51 -9.60
C SER A 357 17.87 -23.95 -9.57
N HIS A 358 18.70 -24.20 -10.61
CA HIS A 358 20.09 -23.75 -10.61
C HIS A 358 20.20 -22.22 -10.78
N LEU A 359 21.04 -21.59 -9.97
CA LEU A 359 21.34 -20.17 -10.04
C LEU A 359 22.71 -19.98 -10.71
N HIS A 360 22.72 -19.36 -11.88
CA HIS A 360 23.94 -18.97 -12.59
C HIS A 360 24.31 -17.52 -12.28
N VAL A 361 25.60 -17.17 -12.27
CA VAL A 361 26.05 -15.77 -12.13
C VAL A 361 26.60 -15.33 -13.48
N SER A 362 25.90 -14.40 -14.11
CA SER A 362 26.15 -13.99 -15.48
C SER A 362 27.52 -13.30 -15.69
N THR A 363 28.15 -13.63 -16.81
CA THR A 363 29.43 -13.06 -17.28
C THR A 363 29.24 -12.14 -18.49
N ALA A 364 30.30 -11.41 -18.86
CA ALA A 364 30.30 -10.44 -19.96
C ALA A 364 29.95 -11.02 -21.35
N ASN A 365 30.04 -12.34 -21.50
CA ASN A 365 29.80 -13.05 -22.76
C ASN A 365 28.52 -13.89 -22.73
N ASP A 366 27.73 -13.81 -21.66
CA ASP A 366 26.56 -14.67 -21.48
C ASP A 366 25.35 -14.12 -22.26
N THR A 367 24.59 -15.03 -22.82
CA THR A 367 23.37 -14.78 -23.58
C THR A 367 22.34 -15.86 -23.24
N CYS A 368 21.05 -15.63 -23.53
CA CYS A 368 20.02 -16.65 -23.32
C CYS A 368 20.37 -17.93 -24.11
N GLU A 369 20.88 -17.79 -25.32
CA GLU A 369 21.36 -18.86 -26.19
C GLU A 369 22.57 -19.62 -25.63
N SER A 370 23.61 -18.92 -25.14
CA SER A 370 24.81 -19.58 -24.63
C SER A 370 24.51 -20.36 -23.35
N LEU A 371 23.73 -19.78 -22.43
CA LEU A 371 23.29 -20.44 -21.20
C LEU A 371 22.30 -21.58 -21.48
N ALA A 372 21.38 -21.42 -22.44
CA ALA A 372 20.48 -22.49 -22.88
C ALA A 372 21.22 -23.70 -23.43
N LEU A 373 22.31 -23.46 -24.17
CA LEU A 373 23.15 -24.51 -24.76
C LEU A 373 24.03 -25.18 -23.71
N GLU A 374 24.65 -24.40 -22.81
CA GLU A 374 25.52 -24.92 -21.75
C GLU A 374 24.74 -25.74 -20.71
N TYR A 375 23.61 -25.23 -20.25
CA TYR A 375 22.83 -25.83 -19.18
C TYR A 375 21.70 -26.76 -19.67
N SER A 376 21.54 -26.94 -20.98
CA SER A 376 20.47 -27.77 -21.59
C SER A 376 19.07 -27.37 -21.14
N VAL A 377 18.69 -26.12 -21.42
CA VAL A 377 17.40 -25.52 -21.04
C VAL A 377 16.78 -24.71 -22.17
N SER A 378 15.52 -24.30 -22.02
CA SER A 378 14.84 -23.40 -22.97
C SER A 378 15.35 -21.95 -22.85
N SER A 379 15.82 -21.41 -23.97
CA SER A 379 16.28 -20.02 -24.11
C SER A 379 15.22 -18.99 -23.70
N ALA A 380 13.97 -19.20 -24.14
CA ALA A 380 12.85 -18.34 -23.79
C ALA A 380 12.45 -18.44 -22.30
N GLU A 381 12.63 -19.60 -21.65
CA GLU A 381 12.33 -19.75 -20.23
C GLU A 381 13.35 -19.02 -19.34
N ILE A 382 14.62 -18.93 -19.75
CA ILE A 382 15.60 -18.05 -19.08
C ILE A 382 15.10 -16.60 -19.09
N PHE A 383 14.65 -16.11 -20.25
CA PHE A 383 14.13 -14.74 -20.38
C PHE A 383 12.85 -14.52 -19.55
N ILE A 384 11.88 -15.44 -19.63
CA ILE A 384 10.58 -15.32 -18.96
C ILE A 384 10.72 -15.38 -17.43
N ASN A 385 11.60 -16.25 -16.91
CA ASN A 385 11.78 -16.45 -15.46
C ASN A 385 12.65 -15.38 -14.80
N ASN A 386 13.38 -14.56 -15.59
CA ASN A 386 14.26 -13.52 -15.10
C ASN A 386 13.85 -12.16 -15.71
N PRO A 387 12.79 -11.51 -15.18
CA PRO A 387 12.22 -10.28 -15.76
C PRO A 387 13.17 -9.07 -15.75
N ASP A 388 14.32 -9.21 -15.10
CA ASP A 388 15.40 -8.21 -15.06
C ASP A 388 16.33 -8.29 -16.30
N ILE A 389 16.24 -9.35 -17.11
CA ILE A 389 16.89 -9.43 -18.42
C ILE A 389 16.12 -8.54 -19.39
N LEU A 390 16.76 -7.47 -19.86
CA LEU A 390 16.17 -6.56 -20.85
C LEU A 390 16.34 -7.06 -22.29
N HIS A 391 17.48 -7.69 -22.59
CA HIS A 391 17.81 -8.26 -23.90
C HIS A 391 18.60 -9.56 -23.72
N CYS A 392 18.27 -10.59 -24.50
CA CYS A 392 18.93 -11.90 -24.41
C CYS A 392 20.37 -11.93 -24.96
N ASP A 393 20.74 -10.98 -25.80
CA ASP A 393 22.06 -10.88 -26.44
C ASP A 393 23.07 -10.01 -25.67
N ASP A 394 22.67 -9.37 -24.57
CA ASP A 394 23.46 -8.39 -23.80
C ASP A 394 23.13 -8.50 -22.30
N MET A 395 23.68 -9.53 -21.64
CA MET A 395 23.47 -9.77 -20.22
C MET A 395 24.37 -8.89 -19.33
N VAL A 396 23.84 -8.55 -18.16
CA VAL A 396 24.54 -7.75 -17.15
C VAL A 396 25.48 -8.65 -16.35
N GLU A 397 26.78 -8.35 -16.32
CA GLU A 397 27.76 -9.04 -15.45
C GLU A 397 27.37 -9.08 -13.95
N ASP A 398 27.78 -10.14 -13.26
CA ASP A 398 27.62 -10.32 -11.80
C ASP A 398 26.13 -10.42 -11.34
N VAL A 399 25.17 -10.64 -12.25
CA VAL A 399 23.73 -10.79 -11.92
C VAL A 399 23.35 -12.27 -11.77
N PRO A 400 22.65 -12.66 -10.68
CA PRO A 400 22.15 -14.02 -10.51
C PRO A 400 20.94 -14.29 -11.42
N ILE A 401 21.13 -15.18 -12.40
CA ILE A 401 20.11 -15.66 -13.33
C ILE A 401 19.58 -17.00 -12.81
N CYS A 402 18.28 -17.08 -12.55
CA CYS A 402 17.61 -18.34 -12.21
C CYS A 402 17.36 -19.15 -13.49
N LEU A 403 18.13 -20.21 -13.71
CA LEU A 403 17.95 -21.10 -14.86
C LEU A 403 16.79 -22.07 -14.56
N PRO A 404 15.90 -22.36 -15.52
CA PRO A 404 14.88 -23.40 -15.36
C PRO A 404 15.54 -24.79 -15.25
N PHE A 405 14.75 -25.82 -14.96
CA PHE A 405 15.23 -27.20 -14.90
C PHE A 405 15.59 -27.75 -16.29
N GLN A 406 16.52 -28.70 -16.33
CA GLN A 406 17.08 -29.21 -17.59
C GLN A 406 16.07 -30.04 -18.41
N CYS A 407 16.18 -29.93 -19.72
CA CYS A 407 15.37 -30.65 -20.70
C CYS A 407 16.24 -31.10 -21.89
N ASN A 408 15.79 -32.09 -22.67
CA ASN A 408 16.38 -32.31 -23.99
C ASN A 408 16.05 -31.09 -24.87
N THR A 409 17.05 -30.44 -25.46
CA THR A 409 16.86 -29.25 -26.29
C THR A 409 16.92 -29.56 -27.79
N TYR A 410 16.20 -28.76 -28.58
CA TYR A 410 16.32 -28.71 -30.04
C TYR A 410 16.67 -27.29 -30.48
N GLN A 411 17.58 -27.16 -31.45
CA GLN A 411 17.95 -25.86 -32.03
C GLN A 411 17.17 -25.61 -33.33
N VAL A 412 16.27 -24.63 -33.30
CA VAL A 412 15.35 -24.27 -34.38
C VAL A 412 16.09 -23.64 -35.56
N LYS A 413 15.88 -24.16 -36.77
CA LYS A 413 16.51 -23.69 -38.02
C LYS A 413 15.62 -22.68 -38.75
N GLU A 414 16.18 -21.97 -39.73
CA GLU A 414 15.57 -20.81 -40.40
C GLU A 414 14.25 -21.08 -41.14
N ASN A 415 13.92 -22.35 -41.43
CA ASN A 415 12.66 -22.78 -42.05
C ASN A 415 11.82 -23.70 -41.14
N ASP A 416 12.20 -23.87 -39.87
CA ASP A 416 11.46 -24.73 -38.95
C ASP A 416 10.15 -24.10 -38.47
N THR A 417 9.15 -24.95 -38.30
CA THR A 417 7.83 -24.64 -37.76
C THR A 417 7.54 -25.59 -36.61
N CYS A 418 6.61 -25.26 -35.73
CA CYS A 418 6.17 -26.19 -34.68
C CYS A 418 5.72 -27.55 -35.26
N VAL A 419 5.21 -27.56 -36.49
CA VAL A 419 4.85 -28.79 -37.23
C VAL A 419 6.10 -29.58 -37.62
N SER A 420 7.03 -28.99 -38.39
CA SER A 420 8.22 -29.70 -38.89
C SER A 420 9.15 -30.19 -37.77
N VAL A 421 9.28 -29.42 -36.69
CA VAL A 421 10.06 -29.81 -35.51
C VAL A 421 9.39 -31.00 -34.81
N SER A 422 8.07 -30.93 -34.54
CA SER A 422 7.32 -32.02 -33.92
C SER A 422 7.37 -33.31 -34.75
N GLU A 423 7.18 -33.22 -36.06
CA GLU A 423 7.30 -34.35 -36.99
C GLU A 423 8.71 -34.96 -37.00
N SER A 424 9.76 -34.13 -36.96
CA SER A 424 11.15 -34.61 -36.93
C SER A 424 11.54 -35.31 -35.61
N LEU A 425 10.83 -35.00 -34.53
CA LEU A 425 11.05 -35.53 -33.18
C LEU A 425 10.09 -36.67 -32.80
N GLY A 426 9.06 -36.93 -33.61
CA GLY A 426 8.04 -37.96 -33.34
C GLY A 426 7.07 -37.63 -32.20
N ILE A 427 6.92 -36.35 -31.86
CA ILE A 427 6.00 -35.85 -30.80
C ILE A 427 4.80 -35.14 -31.43
N THR A 428 3.69 -34.99 -30.70
CA THR A 428 2.56 -34.21 -31.23
C THR A 428 2.79 -32.71 -31.08
N ILE A 429 2.22 -31.92 -31.98
CA ILE A 429 2.25 -30.45 -31.90
C ILE A 429 1.67 -29.94 -30.57
N LYS A 430 0.67 -30.65 -30.02
CA LYS A 430 0.08 -30.32 -28.72
C LYS A 430 1.07 -30.52 -27.58
N ASP A 431 1.87 -31.58 -27.62
CA ASP A 431 2.89 -31.86 -26.61
C ASP A 431 4.05 -30.86 -26.76
N PHE A 432 4.51 -30.58 -27.97
CA PHE A 432 5.54 -29.56 -28.23
C PHE A 432 5.13 -28.16 -27.74
N ILE A 433 3.88 -27.74 -27.97
CA ILE A 433 3.33 -26.49 -27.43
C ILE A 433 3.15 -26.58 -25.90
N SER A 434 2.81 -27.74 -25.34
CA SER A 434 2.74 -27.91 -23.88
C SER A 434 4.11 -27.79 -23.20
N LEU A 435 5.19 -28.15 -23.90
CA LEU A 435 6.57 -27.99 -23.45
C LEU A 435 7.15 -26.61 -23.75
N ASN A 436 6.58 -25.88 -24.72
CA ASN A 436 7.01 -24.53 -25.11
C ASN A 436 5.77 -23.62 -25.24
N PRO A 437 5.04 -23.33 -24.14
CA PRO A 437 3.72 -22.69 -24.17
C PRO A 437 3.74 -21.23 -24.64
N TRP A 438 4.93 -20.64 -24.76
CA TRP A 438 5.20 -19.33 -25.35
C TRP A 438 5.22 -19.35 -26.90
N SER A 439 5.27 -20.52 -27.53
CA SER A 439 5.26 -20.65 -29.00
C SER A 439 3.82 -20.62 -29.56
N SER A 440 3.43 -19.48 -30.15
CA SER A 440 2.07 -19.26 -30.64
C SER A 440 1.92 -19.56 -32.13
N GLY A 441 1.59 -20.81 -32.47
CA GLY A 441 0.76 -21.08 -33.66
C GLY A 441 1.40 -21.00 -35.05
N GLY A 442 2.63 -21.49 -35.25
CA GLY A 442 2.95 -22.24 -36.47
C GLY A 442 3.91 -21.63 -37.51
N ALA A 443 4.48 -20.44 -37.31
CA ALA A 443 5.50 -19.89 -38.22
C ALA A 443 6.85 -19.64 -37.51
N TYR A 444 7.94 -19.62 -38.29
CA TYR A 444 9.30 -19.30 -37.81
C TYR A 444 9.41 -17.93 -37.09
N LYS A 445 8.48 -17.00 -37.38
CA LYS A 445 8.40 -15.69 -36.72
C LYS A 445 7.85 -15.73 -35.29
N ASP A 446 7.35 -16.88 -34.83
CA ASP A 446 6.69 -17.04 -33.52
C ASP A 446 7.63 -17.58 -32.43
N PHE A 447 8.96 -17.53 -32.66
CA PHE A 447 10.01 -17.78 -31.66
C PHE A 447 10.76 -16.48 -31.25
N PRO A 448 10.07 -15.45 -30.69
CA PRO A 448 10.68 -14.13 -30.44
C PRO A 448 11.68 -14.08 -29.28
N PHE A 449 11.85 -15.16 -28.50
CA PHE A 449 12.65 -15.20 -27.28
C PHE A 449 13.75 -16.29 -27.26
N GLY A 450 14.07 -16.87 -28.41
CA GLY A 450 15.29 -17.67 -28.58
C GLY A 450 15.15 -18.91 -29.48
N LYS A 451 16.29 -19.52 -29.81
CA LYS A 451 16.42 -20.61 -30.78
C LYS A 451 16.55 -22.01 -30.18
N LEU A 452 16.69 -22.15 -28.85
CA LEU A 452 16.73 -23.43 -28.15
C LEU A 452 15.41 -23.67 -27.41
N VAL A 453 14.73 -24.75 -27.78
CA VAL A 453 13.40 -25.16 -27.28
C VAL A 453 13.46 -26.51 -26.57
N CYS A 454 12.59 -26.77 -25.59
CA CYS A 454 12.54 -28.05 -24.90
C CYS A 454 11.74 -29.10 -25.69
N THR A 455 12.21 -30.35 -25.68
CA THR A 455 11.56 -31.52 -26.31
C THR A 455 11.18 -32.60 -25.31
N THR A 456 11.50 -32.40 -24.03
CA THR A 456 11.01 -33.18 -22.87
C THR A 456 10.59 -32.21 -21.76
N PRO A 457 9.83 -32.64 -20.75
CA PRO A 457 9.59 -31.85 -19.55
C PRO A 457 10.88 -31.38 -18.87
N SER A 458 10.78 -30.21 -18.23
CA SER A 458 11.86 -29.57 -17.47
C SER A 458 11.94 -30.17 -16.06
N ASP A 459 12.34 -31.45 -15.96
CA ASP A 459 12.65 -32.16 -14.71
C ASP A 459 13.52 -33.43 -14.90
N GLY A 460 14.08 -33.66 -16.09
CA GLY A 460 14.96 -34.79 -16.38
C GLY A 460 14.27 -36.01 -17.03
N HIS A 461 15.04 -36.83 -17.72
CA HIS A 461 14.59 -37.81 -18.72
C HIS A 461 13.36 -38.66 -18.35
N TYR A 462 12.27 -38.46 -19.11
CA TYR A 462 11.08 -39.31 -19.08
C TYR A 462 11.41 -40.74 -19.58
N ASN A 463 11.62 -41.68 -18.66
CA ASN A 463 11.75 -43.09 -18.99
C ASN A 463 11.03 -43.99 -17.97
N ARG A 464 9.69 -43.91 -17.94
CA ARG A 464 8.85 -44.79 -17.11
C ARG A 464 8.12 -45.81 -17.99
N THR A 465 8.64 -47.04 -18.03
CA THR A 465 7.91 -48.19 -18.56
C THR A 465 6.70 -48.45 -17.66
N ILE A 466 5.49 -48.23 -18.17
CA ILE A 466 4.26 -48.31 -17.36
C ILE A 466 3.91 -49.77 -17.06
N ASN A 467 4.13 -50.20 -15.81
CA ASN A 467 3.50 -51.41 -15.27
C ASN A 467 2.11 -51.06 -14.71
N LYS A 468 1.08 -51.77 -15.18
CA LYS A 468 -0.32 -51.59 -14.77
C LYS A 468 -0.63 -52.26 -13.43
N SER A 469 -0.14 -51.72 -12.31
CA SER A 469 -0.57 -52.15 -10.97
C SER A 469 -0.09 -51.21 -9.85
N ASP A 470 -0.42 -49.92 -9.93
CA ASP A 470 -0.36 -49.03 -8.76
C ASP A 470 -1.62 -48.15 -8.75
N PRO A 471 -2.35 -48.05 -7.62
CA PRO A 471 -3.53 -47.20 -7.51
C PRO A 471 -3.11 -45.72 -7.38
N ALA A 472 -3.86 -44.83 -8.03
CA ALA A 472 -3.57 -43.40 -8.07
C ALA A 472 -3.96 -42.66 -6.77
N ASP A 473 -3.21 -41.59 -6.50
CA ASP A 473 -3.60 -40.38 -5.76
C ASP A 473 -4.05 -40.54 -4.28
N SER A 474 -3.11 -40.73 -3.35
CA SER A 474 -3.34 -40.45 -1.91
C SER A 474 -2.08 -40.00 -1.14
N ASN A 475 -2.10 -38.74 -0.72
CA ASN A 475 -1.13 -38.11 0.19
C ASN A 475 -1.17 -38.69 1.64
N TYR A 476 -2.15 -39.52 1.98
CA TYR A 476 -2.35 -40.10 3.32
C TYR A 476 -2.18 -41.63 3.31
N ALA A 477 -1.89 -42.22 4.47
CA ALA A 477 -1.95 -43.65 4.71
C ALA A 477 -3.24 -44.05 5.46
N ASP A 478 -3.72 -45.27 5.23
CA ASP A 478 -4.98 -45.77 5.82
C ASP A 478 -4.82 -46.30 7.25
N GLU A 479 -3.65 -46.85 7.61
CA GLU A 479 -3.35 -47.40 8.93
C GLU A 479 -1.98 -46.91 9.44
N VAL A 480 -1.80 -46.84 10.76
CA VAL A 480 -0.51 -46.50 11.41
C VAL A 480 0.42 -47.72 11.40
N VAL A 481 1.69 -47.52 11.05
CA VAL A 481 2.72 -48.57 11.12
C VAL A 481 3.71 -48.29 12.26
N PRO A 482 4.36 -49.33 12.83
CA PRO A 482 5.32 -49.15 13.93
C PRO A 482 6.44 -48.15 13.59
N ARG A 483 6.72 -47.25 14.54
CA ARG A 483 7.75 -46.22 14.41
C ARG A 483 9.16 -46.85 14.37
N PRO A 484 9.99 -46.55 13.36
CA PRO A 484 11.40 -46.97 13.31
C PRO A 484 12.23 -46.43 14.47
N GLU A 485 13.25 -47.17 14.91
CA GLU A 485 14.16 -46.73 15.98
C GLU A 485 14.96 -45.46 15.61
N ASN A 486 15.21 -45.23 14.32
CA ASN A 486 15.88 -44.05 13.78
C ASN A 486 14.91 -42.91 13.39
N ALA A 487 13.63 -42.98 13.77
CA ALA A 487 12.66 -41.94 13.45
C ALA A 487 12.93 -40.64 14.23
N ASP A 488 12.92 -39.50 13.53
CA ASP A 488 13.10 -38.17 14.12
C ASP A 488 12.17 -37.98 15.35
N PRO A 489 12.66 -37.50 16.50
CA PRO A 489 11.90 -37.48 17.76
C PRO A 489 10.57 -36.74 17.71
N VAL A 490 10.46 -35.64 16.95
CA VAL A 490 9.26 -34.78 16.92
C VAL A 490 8.30 -35.13 15.79
N SER A 491 8.70 -36.01 14.87
CA SER A 491 7.83 -36.54 13.82
C SER A 491 6.62 -37.27 14.37
N ASN A 492 5.49 -37.07 13.69
CA ASN A 492 4.16 -37.42 14.17
C ASN A 492 4.01 -38.95 14.36
N PRO A 493 3.52 -39.43 15.52
CA PRO A 493 3.35 -40.87 15.77
C PRO A 493 2.24 -41.53 14.92
N GLU A 494 1.27 -40.77 14.42
CA GLU A 494 0.17 -41.25 13.57
C GLU A 494 0.61 -41.38 12.10
N CYS A 495 1.63 -42.21 11.86
CA CYS A 495 2.24 -42.36 10.54
C CYS A 495 2.13 -43.78 9.98
N GLY A 496 1.68 -43.92 8.73
CA GLY A 496 1.57 -45.20 8.02
C GLY A 496 2.69 -45.50 7.01
N ARG A 497 3.54 -44.52 6.67
CA ARG A 497 4.72 -44.71 5.81
C ARG A 497 5.90 -43.88 6.33
N TRP A 498 7.01 -44.52 6.64
CA TRP A 498 8.27 -43.88 7.06
C TRP A 498 9.33 -44.01 5.95
N TYR A 499 10.17 -42.99 5.80
CA TYR A 499 11.30 -42.98 4.87
C TYR A 499 12.57 -42.57 5.61
N THR A 500 13.64 -43.35 5.46
CA THR A 500 14.98 -42.98 5.97
C THR A 500 15.71 -42.24 4.86
N VAL A 501 16.12 -41.00 5.14
CA VAL A 501 16.84 -40.14 4.18
C VAL A 501 18.20 -40.74 3.85
N GLU A 502 18.53 -40.85 2.56
CA GLU A 502 19.84 -41.29 2.09
C GLU A 502 20.79 -40.11 1.84
N GLU A 503 22.09 -40.37 1.71
CA GLU A 503 23.08 -39.31 1.48
C GLU A 503 22.95 -38.77 0.05
N GLY A 504 22.48 -37.52 -0.08
CA GLY A 504 22.22 -36.86 -1.36
C GLY A 504 20.74 -36.65 -1.68
N ASP A 505 19.83 -37.12 -0.82
CA ASP A 505 18.41 -36.78 -0.94
C ASP A 505 18.15 -35.29 -0.75
N ASP A 506 17.13 -34.80 -1.44
CA ASP A 506 16.59 -33.47 -1.23
C ASP A 506 15.08 -33.52 -0.93
N CYS A 507 14.53 -32.39 -0.50
CA CYS A 507 13.13 -32.35 -0.14
C CYS A 507 12.19 -32.70 -1.31
N ARG A 508 12.59 -32.45 -2.56
CA ARG A 508 11.79 -32.80 -3.74
C ARG A 508 11.94 -34.27 -4.13
N SER A 509 13.09 -34.92 -3.91
CA SER A 509 13.22 -36.38 -4.11
C SER A 509 12.29 -37.14 -3.17
N VAL A 510 12.37 -36.86 -1.87
CA VAL A 510 11.55 -37.50 -0.83
C VAL A 510 10.06 -37.26 -1.04
N LEU A 511 9.65 -36.01 -1.30
CA LEU A 511 8.24 -35.67 -1.54
C LEU A 511 7.69 -36.28 -2.84
N GLY A 512 8.48 -36.25 -3.92
CA GLY A 512 8.09 -36.79 -5.22
C GLY A 512 8.01 -38.32 -5.24
N GLN A 513 8.89 -39.00 -4.51
CA GLN A 513 8.88 -40.46 -4.38
C GLN A 513 7.63 -40.98 -3.64
N HIS A 514 7.05 -40.17 -2.76
CA HIS A 514 5.92 -40.57 -1.91
C HIS A 514 4.59 -39.88 -2.21
N ASP A 515 4.54 -39.08 -3.29
CA ASP A 515 3.38 -38.28 -3.71
C ASP A 515 2.82 -37.41 -2.56
N MET A 516 3.73 -36.67 -1.91
CA MET A 516 3.45 -35.90 -0.70
C MET A 516 3.72 -34.42 -0.93
N SER A 517 2.85 -33.55 -0.41
CA SER A 517 3.13 -32.10 -0.42
C SER A 517 4.09 -31.66 0.68
N LEU A 518 4.89 -30.62 0.41
CA LEU A 518 5.76 -29.97 1.38
C LEU A 518 5.01 -29.55 2.66
N SER A 519 3.84 -28.94 2.51
CA SER A 519 3.00 -28.49 3.64
C SER A 519 2.55 -29.65 4.53
N LEU A 520 2.19 -30.80 3.94
CA LEU A 520 1.81 -31.98 4.70
C LEU A 520 3.02 -32.63 5.37
N PHE A 521 4.17 -32.62 4.70
CA PHE A 521 5.43 -33.21 5.20
C PHE A 521 6.02 -32.41 6.36
N THR A 522 6.03 -31.08 6.31
CA THR A 522 6.48 -30.25 7.44
C THR A 522 5.48 -30.25 8.60
N ALA A 523 4.18 -30.47 8.32
CA ALA A 523 3.17 -30.66 9.37
C ALA A 523 3.29 -32.04 10.05
N ALA A 524 3.65 -33.09 9.31
CA ALA A 524 3.94 -34.41 9.85
C ALA A 524 5.32 -34.52 10.51
N ASN A 525 6.28 -33.65 10.15
CA ASN A 525 7.66 -33.64 10.63
C ASN A 525 8.08 -32.22 11.07
N PRO A 526 7.71 -31.78 12.29
CA PRO A 526 7.92 -30.41 12.75
C PRO A 526 9.39 -29.94 12.86
N SER A 527 10.36 -30.86 12.81
CA SER A 527 11.79 -30.53 12.71
C SER A 527 12.22 -30.06 11.31
N VAL A 528 11.40 -30.31 10.28
CA VAL A 528 11.69 -29.94 8.89
C VAL A 528 11.10 -28.56 8.60
N SER A 529 11.96 -27.57 8.31
CA SER A 529 11.51 -26.22 7.97
C SER A 529 10.97 -26.13 6.54
N ALA A 530 9.79 -25.55 6.36
CA ALA A 530 9.23 -25.30 5.03
C ALA A 530 10.06 -24.35 4.15
N SER A 531 10.86 -23.45 4.74
CA SER A 531 11.72 -22.54 3.97
C SER A 531 13.05 -23.16 3.53
N ASN A 532 13.59 -24.10 4.32
CA ASN A 532 14.91 -24.71 4.14
C ASN A 532 14.84 -26.25 4.21
N CYS A 533 13.80 -26.85 3.61
CA CYS A 533 13.45 -28.25 3.83
C CYS A 533 14.61 -29.22 3.56
N THR A 534 15.28 -29.10 2.40
CA THR A 534 16.45 -29.93 2.04
C THR A 534 17.58 -29.85 3.07
N MET A 535 17.84 -28.68 3.64
CA MET A 535 18.87 -28.50 4.68
C MET A 535 18.43 -29.00 6.07
N SER A 536 17.15 -29.36 6.22
CA SER A 536 16.56 -29.85 7.47
C SER A 536 16.47 -31.39 7.50
N LEU A 537 16.75 -32.06 6.39
CA LEU A 537 16.81 -33.52 6.30
C LEU A 537 18.18 -34.02 6.78
N ILE A 538 18.16 -34.99 7.70
CA ILE A 538 19.37 -35.61 8.24
C ILE A 538 19.53 -37.01 7.63
N PRO A 539 20.60 -37.29 6.85
CA PRO A 539 20.85 -38.63 6.32
C PRO A 539 20.93 -39.69 7.44
N GLY A 540 20.26 -40.82 7.24
CA GLY A 540 20.10 -41.89 8.22
C GLY A 540 18.96 -41.69 9.23
N GLN A 541 18.32 -40.52 9.26
CA GLN A 541 17.13 -40.25 10.08
C GLN A 541 15.85 -40.60 9.29
N ALA A 542 14.86 -41.19 9.96
CA ALA A 542 13.57 -41.51 9.37
C ALA A 542 12.50 -40.43 9.64
N TYR A 543 11.76 -40.04 8.60
CA TYR A 543 10.68 -39.06 8.65
C TYR A 543 9.37 -39.68 8.15
N CYS A 544 8.24 -39.13 8.58
CA CYS A 544 6.91 -39.55 8.16
C CYS A 544 6.59 -39.04 6.75
N VAL A 545 6.47 -39.95 5.78
CA VAL A 545 6.12 -39.66 4.37
C VAL A 545 4.71 -40.12 3.99
N GLY A 546 3.91 -40.50 4.98
CA GLY A 546 2.51 -40.90 4.79
C GLY A 546 1.76 -40.88 6.12
N PRO A 547 1.41 -39.71 6.66
CA PRO A 547 0.61 -39.58 7.86
C PRO A 547 -0.79 -40.18 7.65
N THR A 548 -1.44 -40.63 8.72
CA THR A 548 -2.87 -40.95 8.66
C THR A 548 -3.70 -39.67 8.64
N LYS A 549 -4.97 -39.76 8.25
CA LYS A 549 -5.89 -38.59 8.26
C LYS A 549 -6.11 -38.01 9.66
N ASN A 550 -5.82 -38.77 10.72
CA ASN A 550 -5.96 -38.35 12.11
C ASN A 550 -4.71 -37.64 12.66
N ALA A 551 -3.61 -37.62 11.91
CA ALA A 551 -2.34 -37.03 12.35
C ALA A 551 -2.38 -35.49 12.51
N LEU A 552 -3.35 -34.81 11.88
CA LEU A 552 -3.46 -33.35 11.86
C LEU A 552 -4.85 -32.87 12.31
N PRO A 553 -4.95 -31.74 13.02
CA PRO A 553 -6.24 -31.16 13.41
C PRO A 553 -7.03 -30.60 12.22
N GLU A 554 -8.37 -30.58 12.32
CA GLU A 554 -9.37 -30.32 11.25
C GLU A 554 -9.26 -28.97 10.48
N SER A 555 -8.26 -28.13 10.79
CA SER A 555 -8.08 -26.79 10.21
C SER A 555 -7.04 -26.70 9.08
N TYR A 556 -6.45 -27.81 8.62
CA TYR A 556 -5.50 -27.82 7.49
C TYR A 556 -6.20 -28.16 6.15
N PRO A 557 -6.26 -27.26 5.17
CA PRO A 557 -6.80 -27.57 3.85
C PRO A 557 -5.82 -28.43 3.04
N PRO A 558 -6.31 -29.29 2.12
CA PRO A 558 -5.45 -30.11 1.28
C PRO A 558 -4.66 -29.29 0.25
N PRO A 559 -3.52 -29.78 -0.25
CA PRO A 559 -2.61 -29.02 -1.10
C PRO A 559 -3.11 -28.91 -2.54
N ALA A 560 -2.92 -27.75 -3.16
CA ALA A 560 -3.11 -27.61 -4.60
C ALA A 560 -1.90 -28.19 -5.37
N TYR A 561 -2.15 -29.11 -6.29
CA TYR A 561 -1.13 -29.61 -7.21
C TYR A 561 -0.57 -28.49 -8.08
N SER A 562 0.74 -28.54 -8.33
CA SER A 562 1.43 -27.73 -9.33
C SER A 562 0.87 -27.99 -10.73
N ARG A 563 0.26 -26.97 -11.35
CA ARG A 563 -0.02 -26.94 -12.80
C ARG A 563 0.20 -25.54 -13.37
N HIS A 564 1.39 -25.31 -13.90
CA HIS A 564 1.48 -24.58 -15.17
C HIS A 564 1.07 -25.58 -16.26
N GLY A 565 -0.04 -25.32 -16.96
CA GLY A 565 -0.54 -26.24 -17.97
C GLY A 565 -2.01 -25.98 -18.33
N CYS A 566 -2.26 -25.58 -19.58
CA CYS A 566 -3.61 -25.38 -20.10
C CYS A 566 -4.39 -26.70 -20.16
N TYR A 567 -5.69 -26.68 -19.89
CA TYR A 567 -6.61 -27.72 -20.36
C TYR A 567 -7.82 -27.13 -21.07
N PHE A 568 -7.95 -27.50 -22.35
CA PHE A 568 -9.19 -27.38 -23.12
C PHE A 568 -10.28 -28.27 -22.49
N SER A 569 -11.52 -27.79 -22.51
CA SER A 569 -12.69 -28.54 -22.04
C SER A 569 -13.06 -29.69 -22.99
N GLY A 570 -12.99 -30.93 -22.48
CA GLY A 570 -13.65 -32.08 -23.08
C GLY A 570 -14.83 -32.53 -22.21
N ASN A 571 -16.05 -32.37 -22.74
CA ASN A 571 -17.31 -33.06 -22.41
C ASN A 571 -17.62 -33.57 -20.97
N GLN A 572 -18.79 -33.12 -20.51
CA GLN A 572 -19.81 -33.82 -19.69
C GLN A 572 -19.77 -33.81 -18.14
N ILE A 573 -20.90 -33.31 -17.61
CA ILE A 573 -21.74 -33.87 -16.52
C ILE A 573 -21.29 -33.69 -15.05
N GLN A 574 -22.15 -32.98 -14.29
CA GLN A 574 -22.71 -33.26 -12.94
C GLN A 574 -21.86 -34.00 -11.87
N ASP A 575 -21.99 -33.76 -10.57
CA ASP A 575 -22.81 -32.84 -9.75
C ASP A 575 -22.26 -32.88 -8.29
N PHE A 576 -22.85 -32.07 -7.39
CA PHE A 576 -23.17 -32.39 -5.98
C PHE A 576 -22.21 -32.17 -4.77
N TYR A 577 -22.80 -31.39 -3.85
CA TYR A 577 -22.93 -31.54 -2.37
C TYR A 577 -22.01 -30.85 -1.35
N ARG A 578 -22.70 -30.17 -0.40
CA ARG A 578 -22.27 -29.66 0.92
C ARG A 578 -22.21 -30.80 1.97
N PRO A 579 -21.62 -30.60 3.17
CA PRO A 579 -22.37 -30.09 4.35
C PRO A 579 -21.58 -29.03 5.18
N THR A 580 -22.10 -28.05 5.93
CA THR A 580 -23.17 -27.89 6.96
C THR A 580 -22.77 -28.28 8.40
N LEU A 581 -22.58 -27.29 9.32
CA LEU A 581 -22.87 -27.26 10.79
C LEU A 581 -22.27 -25.93 11.35
N ALA A 582 -23.01 -24.91 11.80
CA ALA A 582 -23.85 -24.74 13.01
C ALA A 582 -23.04 -24.60 14.32
N LEU A 583 -22.87 -23.38 14.84
CA LEU A 583 -23.48 -22.75 16.06
C LEU A 583 -22.73 -21.41 16.31
N SER A 584 -23.20 -20.37 17.01
CA SER A 584 -24.50 -19.95 17.59
C SER A 584 -24.52 -18.40 17.78
N GLY A 585 -25.50 -17.80 18.48
CA GLY A 585 -25.57 -16.35 18.79
C GLY A 585 -25.61 -16.06 20.31
N PRO A 586 -26.15 -14.91 20.81
CA PRO A 586 -26.71 -13.74 20.10
C PRO A 586 -26.26 -12.36 20.71
N SER A 587 -27.08 -11.30 20.49
CA SER A 587 -27.03 -9.91 21.04
C SER A 587 -26.15 -8.88 20.32
N SER A 588 -26.47 -7.57 20.21
CA SER A 588 -27.74 -6.79 20.03
C SER A 588 -27.40 -5.27 19.91
N TYR A 589 -28.34 -4.44 19.41
CA TYR A 589 -28.28 -2.96 19.24
C TYR A 589 -27.42 -2.48 18.03
N GLU A 590 -27.88 -1.69 17.03
CA GLU A 590 -28.72 -0.47 16.94
C GLU A 590 -28.08 0.76 17.63
N LEU A 591 -28.03 2.00 17.09
CA LEU A 591 -28.67 2.71 15.95
C LEU A 591 -27.59 3.42 15.07
N LEU A 592 -27.73 3.76 13.78
CA LEU A 592 -28.54 4.83 13.14
C LEU A 592 -28.36 6.22 13.80
N ALA A 593 -27.56 7.14 13.25
CA ALA A 593 -27.79 8.00 12.06
C ALA A 593 -28.62 9.27 12.34
N VAL A 594 -28.08 10.43 11.91
CA VAL A 594 -28.74 11.74 11.96
C VAL A 594 -28.89 12.25 10.52
N GLU A 595 -30.11 12.59 10.13
CA GLU A 595 -30.43 13.33 8.90
C GLU A 595 -31.11 14.65 9.28
N TYR A 596 -30.90 15.69 8.48
CA TYR A 596 -31.88 16.76 8.29
C TYR A 596 -31.71 17.41 6.92
N ALA A 597 -32.82 17.49 6.17
CA ALA A 597 -32.99 18.33 4.99
C ALA A 597 -34.37 19.01 5.06
N ASN A 598 -34.56 20.09 4.31
CA ASN A 598 -35.44 21.18 4.73
C ASN A 598 -36.71 21.39 3.87
N VAL A 599 -37.79 21.77 4.58
CA VAL A 599 -38.80 22.81 4.21
C VAL A 599 -39.93 22.51 3.18
N GLY A 600 -41.16 22.75 3.67
CA GLY A 600 -42.32 23.25 2.92
C GLY A 600 -43.62 22.46 3.21
N GLY A 601 -44.72 23.01 3.74
CA GLY A 601 -45.05 24.37 4.23
C GLY A 601 -46.56 24.45 4.57
N PHE A 602 -47.04 25.56 5.17
CA PHE A 602 -48.45 25.82 5.58
C PHE A 602 -48.99 24.92 6.74
N GLU A 603 -49.87 25.34 7.66
CA GLU A 603 -50.45 26.66 8.00
C GLU A 603 -50.93 26.71 9.48
N SER A 604 -50.85 27.90 10.10
CA SER A 604 -51.67 28.42 11.21
C SER A 604 -51.94 27.65 12.55
N LYS A 605 -51.70 28.41 13.64
CA LYS A 605 -52.52 28.59 14.86
C LYS A 605 -52.43 27.62 16.07
N GLU A 606 -52.14 28.25 17.22
CA GLU A 606 -52.79 28.08 18.55
C GLU A 606 -52.69 26.70 19.25
N GLU A 607 -52.27 26.56 20.51
CA GLU A 607 -51.91 27.48 21.62
C GLU A 607 -50.79 26.87 22.49
N TYR A 608 -49.86 27.69 23.00
CA TYR A 608 -49.15 27.38 24.25
C TYR A 608 -49.54 28.44 25.29
N VAL A 609 -50.30 27.98 26.28
CA VAL A 609 -50.97 28.80 27.30
C VAL A 609 -50.40 28.38 28.66
N LEU A 610 -49.65 29.32 29.27
CA LEU A 610 -49.83 29.86 30.63
C LEU A 610 -49.77 28.85 31.83
N LEU A 611 -49.10 29.09 32.97
CA LEU A 611 -48.35 30.23 33.57
C LEU A 611 -47.13 29.64 34.33
N GLY A 612 -46.03 30.35 34.65
CA GLY A 612 -45.92 31.71 35.20
C GLY A 612 -46.15 31.65 36.72
N LYS A 613 -45.15 31.83 37.58
CA LYS A 613 -44.62 33.10 38.13
C LYS A 613 -43.96 32.73 39.50
N ASP A 614 -43.14 33.53 40.19
CA ASP A 614 -42.96 34.98 40.26
C ASP A 614 -41.47 35.39 40.44
N TYR A 615 -41.16 36.61 40.02
CA TYR A 615 -40.06 37.39 40.62
C TYR A 615 -40.51 37.89 42.01
N MET A 616 -39.62 37.88 43.01
CA MET A 616 -39.77 38.78 44.16
C MET A 616 -38.51 39.66 44.30
N GLU A 617 -38.73 40.91 44.70
CA GLU A 617 -37.73 41.96 44.74
C GLU A 617 -36.79 41.86 45.96
N TRP A 618 -35.72 42.66 45.94
CA TRP A 618 -34.63 42.65 46.92
C TRP A 618 -35.06 42.78 48.39
N GLY A 619 -34.39 42.04 49.28
CA GLY A 619 -34.50 42.24 50.72
C GLY A 619 -33.39 41.56 51.53
N ASN A 620 -32.29 42.29 51.79
CA ASN A 620 -31.29 42.07 52.85
C ASN A 620 -31.19 40.65 53.46
N SER A 621 -30.35 39.79 52.88
CA SER A 621 -29.73 38.67 53.60
C SER A 621 -28.21 38.67 53.44
N THR A 622 -27.52 38.03 54.38
CA THR A 622 -26.15 38.37 54.78
C THR A 622 -25.05 37.59 54.04
N LEU A 623 -23.79 37.99 54.27
CA LEU A 623 -22.56 37.50 53.64
C LEU A 623 -22.30 35.97 53.68
N GLU A 624 -23.19 35.20 54.31
CA GLU A 624 -23.04 33.77 54.61
C GLU A 624 -23.78 32.87 53.59
N GLU A 625 -24.81 33.38 52.91
CA GLU A 625 -25.54 32.62 51.87
C GLU A 625 -24.78 32.58 50.53
N CYS A 626 -23.91 33.56 50.27
CA CYS A 626 -23.11 33.64 49.04
C CYS A 626 -21.99 32.57 48.98
N ALA A 627 -21.68 31.92 50.10
CA ALA A 627 -20.58 30.95 50.20
C ALA A 627 -20.96 29.51 49.77
N ASN A 628 -22.25 29.15 49.76
CA ASN A 628 -22.68 27.76 49.57
C ASN A 628 -22.97 27.34 48.11
N PHE A 629 -22.91 28.24 47.14
CA PHE A 629 -23.23 27.91 45.73
C PHE A 629 -22.01 27.46 44.89
N CYS A 630 -20.79 27.54 45.43
CA CYS A 630 -19.54 27.30 44.66
C CYS A 630 -18.98 25.87 44.72
N THR A 631 -19.70 24.87 45.25
CA THR A 631 -19.09 23.57 45.61
C THR A 631 -19.81 22.31 45.11
N VAL A 632 -20.64 22.38 44.04
CA VAL A 632 -21.15 21.18 43.33
C VAL A 632 -21.33 21.45 41.83
N ALA A 633 -20.26 21.33 41.02
CA ALA A 633 -20.31 21.15 39.55
C ALA A 633 -18.92 20.86 38.95
N LEU A 634 -18.27 19.78 39.38
CA LEU A 634 -17.35 19.03 38.53
C LEU A 634 -18.09 17.78 38.03
N GLU A 635 -17.63 17.20 36.92
CA GLU A 635 -18.19 16.01 36.24
C GLU A 635 -19.46 16.26 35.38
N THR A 636 -19.28 16.80 34.17
CA THR A 636 -19.37 16.01 32.92
C THR A 636 -19.23 16.89 31.67
N ASP A 637 -18.27 16.57 30.80
CA ASP A 637 -18.14 17.15 29.45
C ASP A 637 -19.13 16.50 28.48
N TYR A 638 -19.87 17.29 27.69
CA TYR A 638 -19.78 17.24 26.22
C TYR A 638 -20.40 18.46 25.52
N PHE A 639 -19.91 18.74 24.31
CA PHE A 639 -20.05 20.02 23.62
C PHE A 639 -21.42 20.27 22.94
N ALA A 640 -21.84 21.54 22.95
CA ALA A 640 -22.97 22.05 22.18
C ALA A 640 -22.60 22.42 20.74
N LEU A 641 -23.59 22.41 19.83
CA LEU A 641 -23.44 22.87 18.44
C LEU A 641 -24.14 24.22 18.24
N GLN A 642 -23.32 25.27 18.11
CA GLN A 642 -23.53 26.59 17.50
C GLN A 642 -24.93 27.27 17.53
N THR A 643 -24.91 28.53 17.97
CA THR A 643 -25.54 29.62 17.20
C THR A 643 -24.61 30.84 17.15
N LYS A 644 -24.79 31.70 16.14
CA LYS A 644 -23.76 32.63 15.67
C LYS A 644 -24.32 34.06 15.56
N TYR A 645 -23.64 35.00 16.24
CA TYR A 645 -23.60 36.46 16.01
C TYR A 645 -24.87 37.21 15.55
N TYR A 646 -25.34 38.12 16.42
CA TYR A 646 -25.67 39.51 16.08
C TYR A 646 -25.31 40.41 17.28
N SER A 647 -24.93 41.66 17.02
CA SER A 647 -24.48 42.66 18.02
C SER A 647 -25.42 43.89 18.02
N PRO A 648 -25.11 44.99 18.75
CA PRO A 648 -24.99 45.11 20.22
C PRO A 648 -25.95 46.18 20.78
N LEU A 649 -26.43 46.08 22.03
CA LEU A 649 -27.12 47.19 22.73
C LEU A 649 -26.98 47.12 24.26
N GLU A 650 -26.32 48.16 24.78
CA GLU A 650 -26.26 48.82 26.10
C GLU A 650 -26.92 48.28 27.40
N GLN A 651 -26.21 48.59 28.52
CA GLN A 651 -26.66 48.94 29.90
C GLN A 651 -26.81 47.87 31.02
N ASP A 652 -25.77 47.85 31.88
CA ASP A 652 -25.76 48.06 33.34
C ASP A 652 -26.15 46.99 34.40
N ASN A 653 -25.37 47.06 35.49
CA ASN A 653 -25.53 46.55 36.87
C ASN A 653 -25.27 45.06 37.19
N PHE A 654 -24.05 44.77 37.69
CA PHE A 654 -23.82 43.80 38.77
C PHE A 654 -22.69 44.23 39.73
N CYS A 655 -22.82 43.88 41.01
CA CYS A 655 -21.96 44.37 42.10
C CYS A 655 -20.51 43.84 42.05
N ILE A 656 -19.56 44.72 42.35
CA ILE A 656 -18.13 44.40 42.53
C ILE A 656 -17.82 44.27 44.02
N CYS A 657 -17.59 43.04 44.51
CA CYS A 657 -16.89 42.82 45.78
C CYS A 657 -15.37 42.79 45.54
N GLY A 658 -14.76 43.98 45.59
CA GLY A 658 -13.32 44.15 45.40
C GLY A 658 -12.51 43.95 46.68
N ASN A 659 -11.51 43.07 46.61
CA ASN A 659 -10.30 43.04 47.42
C ASN A 659 -10.43 42.84 48.95
N GLN A 660 -10.10 41.62 49.41
CA GLN A 660 -8.75 41.35 49.92
C GLN A 660 -8.22 39.95 49.53
N LEU A 661 -7.11 39.95 48.77
CA LEU A 661 -6.00 38.97 48.77
C LEU A 661 -6.23 37.48 48.43
N ASN A 662 -5.93 37.12 47.17
CA ASN A 662 -5.04 35.98 46.85
C ASN A 662 -4.36 36.21 45.46
N PRO A 663 -3.03 36.02 45.26
CA PRO A 663 -2.33 36.48 44.04
C PRO A 663 -2.60 35.74 42.71
N SER A 664 -3.62 34.89 42.61
CA SER A 664 -3.80 33.97 41.46
C SER A 664 -4.50 34.56 40.23
N ILE A 665 -5.23 35.67 40.36
CA ILE A 665 -5.99 36.27 39.23
C ILE A 665 -5.17 37.34 38.50
N LYS A 666 -4.02 36.93 37.95
CA LYS A 666 -3.25 37.73 36.98
C LYS A 666 -2.96 37.01 35.65
N LYS A 667 -3.47 35.79 35.49
CA LYS A 667 -3.20 34.91 34.33
C LYS A 667 -4.34 34.83 33.31
N LEU A 668 -5.58 35.09 33.71
CA LEU A 668 -6.77 34.92 32.86
C LEU A 668 -7.06 36.10 31.92
N ARG A 669 -6.33 37.23 32.03
CA ARG A 669 -6.51 38.40 31.13
C ARG A 669 -5.58 38.38 29.90
N ILE A 670 -5.00 37.22 29.58
CA ILE A 670 -4.13 36.98 28.42
C ILE A 670 -4.74 35.92 27.48
N GLU A 671 -5.73 35.14 27.93
CA GLU A 671 -6.28 34.04 27.13
C GLU A 671 -7.40 34.47 26.16
N GLU A 672 -8.10 35.59 26.41
CA GLU A 672 -9.12 36.13 25.47
C GLU A 672 -8.54 36.54 24.10
N GLU A 673 -7.33 37.11 24.04
CA GLU A 673 -6.68 37.45 22.76
C GLU A 673 -6.36 36.20 21.92
N SER A 674 -6.22 35.02 22.54
CA SER A 674 -5.87 33.76 21.86
C SER A 674 -7.06 33.03 21.22
N ALA A 675 -8.29 33.36 21.63
CA ALA A 675 -9.50 32.74 21.10
C ALA A 675 -9.90 33.35 19.74
N ASP A 676 -9.83 34.67 19.63
CA ASP A 676 -10.07 35.38 18.37
C ASP A 676 -9.03 34.99 17.30
N GLU A 677 -7.75 34.86 17.67
CA GLU A 677 -6.70 34.47 16.71
C GLU A 677 -6.89 33.04 16.18
N LYS A 678 -7.45 32.11 16.97
CA LYS A 678 -7.83 30.76 16.50
C LYS A 678 -9.06 30.78 15.60
N GLY A 679 -10.07 31.59 15.93
CA GLY A 679 -11.26 31.78 15.11
C GLY A 679 -10.92 32.36 13.73
N ASP A 680 -10.08 33.39 13.71
CA ASP A 680 -9.61 34.07 12.50
C ASP A 680 -8.68 33.17 11.67
N ASN A 681 -7.80 32.38 12.29
CA ASN A 681 -7.00 31.39 11.56
C ASN A 681 -7.84 30.24 10.95
N LEU A 682 -8.87 29.76 11.65
CA LEU A 682 -9.81 28.79 11.08
C LEU A 682 -10.63 29.40 9.93
N LEU A 683 -11.06 30.66 10.07
CA LEU A 683 -11.77 31.39 9.02
C LEU A 683 -10.88 31.63 7.80
N LYS A 684 -9.63 32.04 7.98
CA LYS A 684 -8.63 32.19 6.90
C LYS A 684 -8.32 30.86 6.23
N PHE A 685 -8.22 29.76 6.98
CA PHE A 685 -8.06 28.42 6.40
C PHE A 685 -9.28 28.02 5.55
N LEU A 686 -10.49 28.18 6.07
CA LEU A 686 -11.73 27.88 5.34
C LEU A 686 -11.90 28.77 4.11
N LEU A 687 -11.62 30.08 4.20
CA LEU A 687 -11.62 31.00 3.07
C LEU A 687 -10.53 30.64 2.04
N GLY A 688 -9.36 30.18 2.49
CA GLY A 688 -8.29 29.67 1.62
C GLY A 688 -8.71 28.40 0.86
N VAL A 689 -9.37 27.46 1.55
CA VAL A 689 -9.94 26.24 0.94
C VAL A 689 -11.04 26.61 -0.07
N ILE A 690 -11.99 27.48 0.30
CA ILE A 690 -13.07 27.94 -0.60
C ILE A 690 -12.49 28.69 -1.82
N SER A 691 -11.47 29.53 -1.62
CA SER A 691 -10.78 30.24 -2.71
C SER A 691 -10.05 29.27 -3.64
N THR A 692 -9.37 28.27 -3.09
CA THR A 692 -8.68 27.23 -3.87
C THR A 692 -9.67 26.40 -4.68
N ILE A 693 -10.78 25.96 -4.06
CA ILE A 693 -11.87 25.25 -4.75
C ILE A 693 -12.48 26.13 -5.85
N SER A 694 -12.68 27.42 -5.60
CA SER A 694 -13.22 28.38 -6.58
C SER A 694 -12.28 28.59 -7.76
N ILE A 695 -10.97 28.71 -7.51
CA ILE A 695 -9.93 28.80 -8.54
C ILE A 695 -9.89 27.51 -9.36
N CYS A 696 -9.92 26.34 -8.71
CA CYS A 696 -10.02 25.05 -9.40
C CYS A 696 -11.28 24.95 -10.26
N PHE A 697 -12.44 25.44 -9.79
CA PHE A 697 -13.67 25.52 -10.58
C PHE A 697 -13.56 26.46 -11.78
N ILE A 698 -12.90 27.62 -11.62
CA ILE A 698 -12.68 28.58 -12.70
C ILE A 698 -11.71 28.00 -13.75
N ILE A 699 -10.60 27.39 -13.31
CA ILE A 699 -9.63 26.72 -14.19
C ILE A 699 -10.30 25.55 -14.92
N ASN A 700 -11.05 24.70 -14.22
CA ASN A 700 -11.87 23.64 -14.81
C ASN A 700 -12.84 24.20 -15.87
N LYS A 701 -13.55 25.30 -15.59
CA LYS A 701 -14.45 25.97 -16.53
C LYS A 701 -13.73 26.56 -17.74
N ILE A 702 -12.51 27.05 -17.59
CA ILE A 702 -11.65 27.53 -18.68
C ILE A 702 -11.16 26.36 -19.53
N LEU A 703 -10.65 25.28 -18.92
CA LEU A 703 -10.17 24.09 -19.61
C LEU A 703 -11.29 23.35 -20.35
N ASN A 704 -12.48 23.21 -19.75
CA ASN A 704 -13.67 22.69 -20.44
C ASN A 704 -13.99 23.50 -21.70
N ARG A 705 -13.96 24.84 -21.63
CA ARG A 705 -14.18 25.69 -22.79
C ARG A 705 -13.11 25.47 -23.85
N ILE A 706 -11.83 25.51 -23.47
CA ILE A 706 -10.71 25.31 -24.39
C ILE A 706 -10.86 23.97 -25.11
N ILE A 707 -11.04 22.87 -24.38
CA ILE A 707 -11.13 21.53 -24.97
C ILE A 707 -12.35 21.40 -25.89
N VAL A 708 -13.53 21.90 -25.52
CA VAL A 708 -14.71 21.92 -26.42
C VAL A 708 -14.41 22.69 -27.73
N TYR A 709 -13.65 23.79 -27.67
CA TYR A 709 -13.25 24.57 -28.85
C TYR A 709 -12.04 24.00 -29.62
N THR A 710 -11.21 23.13 -29.02
CA THR A 710 -9.98 22.62 -29.67
C THR A 710 -10.00 21.13 -30.03
N SER A 711 -10.83 20.30 -29.39
CA SER A 711 -10.94 18.86 -29.72
C SER A 711 -12.06 18.56 -30.71
N SER A 712 -13.06 19.43 -30.85
CA SER A 712 -14.21 19.16 -31.71
C SER A 712 -13.96 19.60 -33.16
N THR A 713 -13.99 18.61 -34.06
CA THR A 713 -14.21 18.83 -35.51
C THR A 713 -15.70 19.03 -35.85
N ALA A 714 -16.53 19.25 -34.82
CA ALA A 714 -17.97 19.39 -34.93
C ALA A 714 -18.36 20.78 -35.46
N GLN A 715 -19.37 20.82 -36.32
CA GLN A 715 -19.96 22.08 -36.77
C GLN A 715 -20.68 22.78 -35.59
N PRO A 716 -20.73 24.12 -35.56
CA PRO A 716 -21.56 24.84 -34.60
C PRO A 716 -23.04 24.43 -34.73
N TRP A 717 -23.70 24.18 -33.60
CA TRP A 717 -25.12 23.82 -33.55
C TRP A 717 -26.00 24.95 -34.09
N ASP A 718 -26.83 24.65 -35.09
CA ASP A 718 -27.80 25.59 -35.66
C ASP A 718 -29.21 25.23 -35.18
N TRP A 719 -29.56 25.74 -34.00
CA TRP A 719 -30.82 25.50 -33.29
C TRP A 719 -32.10 25.75 -34.12
N SER A 720 -32.02 26.40 -35.28
CA SER A 720 -33.16 26.54 -36.22
C SER A 720 -33.45 25.26 -37.03
N LYS A 721 -32.48 24.35 -37.11
CA LYS A 721 -32.58 23.06 -37.82
C LYS A 721 -32.68 21.85 -36.89
N GLU A 722 -32.51 22.05 -35.59
CA GLU A 722 -32.48 20.97 -34.60
C GLU A 722 -33.89 20.54 -34.19
N ILE A 723 -34.06 19.23 -34.01
CA ILE A 723 -35.31 18.60 -33.58
C ILE A 723 -35.04 17.84 -32.28
N VAL A 724 -35.67 18.29 -31.19
CA VAL A 724 -35.46 17.77 -29.84
C VAL A 724 -36.59 16.82 -29.46
N LEU A 725 -36.32 15.52 -29.39
CA LEU A 725 -37.25 14.51 -28.90
C LEU A 725 -37.11 14.35 -27.38
N ILE A 726 -38.23 14.44 -26.66
CA ILE A 726 -38.30 14.35 -25.20
C ILE A 726 -39.34 13.29 -24.81
N THR A 727 -38.92 12.29 -24.04
CA THR A 727 -39.85 11.29 -23.47
C THR A 727 -40.40 11.72 -22.11
N GLY A 728 -41.65 11.40 -21.82
CA GLY A 728 -42.35 11.92 -20.63
C GLY A 728 -42.63 13.43 -20.73
N GLY A 729 -42.81 13.95 -21.95
CA GLY A 729 -42.91 15.38 -22.21
C GLY A 729 -44.22 16.05 -21.77
N SER A 730 -45.25 15.28 -21.35
CA SER A 730 -46.54 15.83 -20.92
C SER A 730 -46.63 16.15 -19.42
N GLY A 731 -45.60 15.82 -18.63
CA GLY A 731 -45.57 16.06 -17.19
C GLY A 731 -44.20 16.43 -16.63
N GLY A 732 -44.20 16.92 -15.39
CA GLY A 732 -42.99 17.18 -14.59
C GLY A 732 -41.90 17.95 -15.33
N ILE A 733 -40.65 17.47 -15.18
CA ILE A 733 -39.45 18.05 -15.82
C ILE A 733 -39.59 18.06 -17.35
N GLY A 734 -40.18 17.01 -17.94
CA GLY A 734 -40.39 16.90 -19.39
C GLY A 734 -41.23 18.05 -19.94
N SER A 735 -42.37 18.35 -19.32
CA SER A 735 -43.25 19.46 -19.74
C SER A 735 -42.58 20.83 -19.67
N GLU A 736 -41.73 21.06 -18.66
CA GLU A 736 -40.98 22.30 -18.55
C GLU A 736 -39.84 22.39 -19.58
N MET A 737 -39.19 21.27 -19.93
CA MET A 737 -38.23 21.23 -21.03
C MET A 737 -38.90 21.52 -22.37
N VAL A 738 -40.05 20.88 -22.67
CA VAL A 738 -40.85 21.17 -23.88
C VAL A 738 -41.16 22.67 -23.96
N ASN A 739 -41.66 23.27 -22.88
CA ASN A 739 -41.93 24.72 -22.82
C ASN A 739 -40.67 25.58 -23.03
N LYS A 740 -39.53 25.24 -22.40
CA LYS A 740 -38.29 26.01 -22.50
C LYS A 740 -37.64 25.93 -23.89
N PHE A 741 -37.69 24.79 -24.57
CA PHE A 741 -37.21 24.67 -25.95
C PHE A 741 -38.17 25.35 -26.93
N SER A 742 -39.48 25.17 -26.76
CA SER A 742 -40.51 25.78 -27.62
C SER A 742 -40.40 27.32 -27.64
N ARG A 743 -40.22 27.95 -26.46
CA ARG A 743 -40.02 29.41 -26.32
C ARG A 743 -38.76 29.96 -27.00
N ARG A 744 -37.86 29.09 -27.49
CA ARG A 744 -36.65 29.45 -28.25
C ARG A 744 -36.81 29.20 -29.76
N ASN A 745 -38.03 28.92 -30.22
CA ASN A 745 -38.37 28.53 -31.59
C ASN A 745 -37.63 27.27 -32.08
N ILE A 746 -37.23 26.39 -31.17
CA ILE A 746 -36.64 25.08 -31.49
C ILE A 746 -37.77 24.08 -31.69
N THR A 747 -37.65 23.16 -32.64
CA THR A 747 -38.67 22.13 -32.90
C THR A 747 -38.60 21.04 -31.83
N VAL A 748 -39.72 20.73 -31.20
CA VAL A 748 -39.81 19.75 -30.10
C VAL A 748 -40.79 18.63 -30.42
N VAL A 749 -40.36 17.39 -30.18
CA VAL A 749 -41.18 16.19 -30.28
C VAL A 749 -41.39 15.65 -28.87
N SER A 750 -42.64 15.57 -28.41
CA SER A 750 -43.01 15.10 -27.07
C SER A 750 -43.63 13.71 -27.18
N PHE A 751 -42.91 12.70 -26.70
CA PHE A 751 -43.39 11.32 -26.57
C PHE A 751 -43.91 11.09 -25.15
N ASP A 752 -45.19 10.77 -25.00
CA ASP A 752 -45.81 10.46 -23.72
C ASP A 752 -47.07 9.60 -23.93
N ILE A 753 -47.47 8.80 -22.94
CA ILE A 753 -48.73 8.03 -22.96
C ILE A 753 -49.94 8.93 -22.67
N HIS A 754 -49.72 10.09 -22.05
CA HIS A 754 -50.74 11.08 -21.72
C HIS A 754 -50.61 12.34 -22.59
N PRO A 755 -51.72 12.97 -23.02
CA PRO A 755 -51.65 14.25 -23.71
C PRO A 755 -51.15 15.36 -22.79
N PRO A 756 -50.49 16.41 -23.32
CA PRO A 756 -50.00 17.53 -22.54
C PRO A 756 -51.15 18.30 -21.89
N LYS A 757 -50.97 18.69 -20.61
CA LYS A 757 -52.00 19.40 -19.82
C LYS A 757 -52.26 20.84 -20.29
N SER A 758 -51.40 21.39 -21.13
CA SER A 758 -51.43 22.75 -21.66
C SER A 758 -51.24 22.73 -23.17
N THR A 759 -51.88 23.66 -23.88
CA THR A 759 -51.72 23.81 -25.33
C THR A 759 -50.25 23.98 -25.71
N LEU A 760 -49.76 23.13 -26.61
CA LEU A 760 -48.40 23.21 -27.13
C LEU A 760 -48.22 24.43 -28.05
N SER A 761 -46.99 24.91 -28.14
CA SER A 761 -46.61 25.92 -29.15
C SER A 761 -46.62 25.30 -30.55
N THR A 762 -46.70 26.11 -31.61
CA THR A 762 -46.79 25.62 -33.01
C THR A 762 -45.59 24.79 -33.48
N ASN A 763 -44.46 24.90 -32.78
CA ASN A 763 -43.21 24.16 -32.99
C ASN A 763 -43.03 22.99 -32.01
N ALA A 764 -44.07 22.60 -31.27
CA ALA A 764 -44.06 21.46 -30.36
C ALA A 764 -45.15 20.46 -30.73
N HIS A 765 -44.75 19.22 -30.97
CA HIS A 765 -45.58 18.16 -31.54
C HIS A 765 -45.71 17.03 -30.53
N PHE A 766 -46.94 16.65 -30.19
CA PHE A 766 -47.21 15.53 -29.29
C PHE A 766 -47.52 14.26 -30.08
N TYR A 767 -46.83 13.18 -29.73
CA TYR A 767 -47.15 11.83 -30.20
C TYR A 767 -47.46 10.96 -28.99
N LYS A 768 -48.58 10.24 -29.05
CA LYS A 768 -48.95 9.29 -28.00
C LYS A 768 -48.14 8.02 -28.19
N VAL A 769 -47.10 7.84 -27.38
CA VAL A 769 -46.13 6.74 -27.52
C VAL A 769 -45.97 6.00 -26.19
N ASP A 770 -46.10 4.68 -26.23
CA ASP A 770 -45.72 3.84 -25.11
C ASP A 770 -44.25 3.42 -25.28
N VAL A 771 -43.37 4.06 -24.52
CA VAL A 771 -41.92 3.79 -24.57
C VAL A 771 -41.53 2.41 -24.03
N THR A 772 -42.47 1.65 -23.46
CA THR A 772 -42.25 0.24 -23.11
C THR A 772 -42.38 -0.71 -24.31
N SER A 773 -42.87 -0.22 -25.46
CA SER A 773 -43.09 -1.00 -26.68
C SER A 773 -42.18 -0.53 -27.83
N PRO A 774 -41.19 -1.35 -28.25
CA PRO A 774 -40.35 -1.05 -29.42
C PRO A 774 -41.18 -0.75 -30.68
N HIS A 775 -42.25 -1.51 -30.90
CA HIS A 775 -43.14 -1.31 -32.05
C HIS A 775 -43.85 0.06 -32.01
N SER A 776 -44.30 0.52 -30.83
CA SER A 776 -44.89 1.85 -30.67
C SER A 776 -43.86 2.97 -30.89
N ILE A 777 -42.60 2.74 -30.52
CA ILE A 777 -41.49 3.66 -30.80
C ILE A 777 -41.23 3.72 -32.31
N ASP A 778 -41.13 2.59 -33.00
CA ASP A 778 -40.84 2.52 -34.43
C ASP A 778 -41.93 3.21 -35.27
N GLU A 779 -43.21 2.91 -35.01
CA GLU A 779 -44.35 3.55 -35.70
C GLU A 779 -44.37 5.07 -35.50
N ALA A 780 -44.17 5.52 -34.26
CA ALA A 780 -44.11 6.95 -33.95
C ALA A 780 -42.89 7.62 -34.57
N MET A 781 -41.75 6.93 -34.63
CA MET A 781 -40.53 7.46 -35.25
C MET A 781 -40.63 7.53 -36.77
N GLU A 782 -41.31 6.60 -37.44
CA GLU A 782 -41.69 6.77 -38.85
C GLU A 782 -42.61 7.98 -39.06
N GLN A 783 -43.59 8.18 -38.17
CA GLN A 783 -44.49 9.33 -38.26
C GLN A 783 -43.73 10.66 -38.09
N VAL A 784 -42.90 10.79 -37.06
CA VAL A 784 -42.04 11.96 -36.81
C VAL A 784 -41.13 12.24 -38.01
N ARG A 785 -40.50 11.21 -38.59
CA ARG A 785 -39.64 11.35 -39.79
C ARG A 785 -40.40 11.85 -41.02
N ARG A 786 -41.66 11.44 -41.19
CA ARG A 786 -42.52 11.89 -42.31
C ARG A 786 -43.05 13.31 -42.12
N GLU A 787 -43.39 13.69 -40.90
CA GLU A 787 -44.07 14.96 -40.60
C GLU A 787 -43.12 16.12 -40.25
N ILE A 788 -41.96 15.82 -39.64
CA ILE A 788 -41.04 16.80 -39.05
C ILE A 788 -39.60 16.59 -39.55
N GLY A 789 -39.12 15.34 -39.56
CA GLY A 789 -37.75 14.98 -39.92
C GLY A 789 -37.07 14.08 -38.89
N ASP A 790 -35.79 13.74 -39.10
CA ASP A 790 -34.99 12.97 -38.14
C ASP A 790 -34.62 13.82 -36.90
N PRO A 791 -34.94 13.39 -35.66
CA PRO A 791 -34.51 14.08 -34.45
C PRO A 791 -32.99 14.10 -34.28
N THR A 792 -32.44 15.27 -33.97
CA THR A 792 -31.00 15.49 -33.74
C THR A 792 -30.64 15.47 -32.24
N VAL A 793 -31.62 15.66 -31.35
CA VAL A 793 -31.43 15.52 -29.90
C VAL A 793 -32.45 14.54 -29.32
N LEU A 794 -31.98 13.56 -28.55
CA LEU A 794 -32.81 12.66 -27.76
C LEU A 794 -32.65 12.99 -26.26
N ILE A 795 -33.75 13.22 -25.55
CA ILE A 795 -33.79 13.37 -24.10
C ILE A 795 -34.63 12.23 -23.50
N ASN A 796 -33.94 11.20 -23.01
CA ASN A 796 -34.53 10.10 -22.27
C ASN A 796 -34.89 10.58 -20.84
N ASN A 797 -36.10 11.11 -20.69
CA ASN A 797 -36.61 11.73 -19.47
C ASN A 797 -37.77 10.94 -18.82
N ALA A 798 -38.48 10.10 -19.58
CA ALA A 798 -39.55 9.25 -19.04
C ALA A 798 -39.04 8.41 -17.85
N GLY A 799 -39.83 8.37 -16.78
CA GLY A 799 -39.49 7.63 -15.58
C GLY A 799 -40.63 7.54 -14.58
N ILE A 800 -40.72 6.40 -13.90
CA ILE A 800 -41.67 6.13 -12.82
C ILE A 800 -40.93 5.62 -11.57
N ALA A 801 -41.51 5.81 -10.40
CA ALA A 801 -41.05 5.29 -9.12
C ALA A 801 -42.25 4.74 -8.34
N LEU A 802 -42.08 3.62 -7.63
CA LEU A 802 -43.16 2.99 -6.87
C LEU A 802 -43.23 3.47 -5.41
N GLY A 803 -42.09 3.82 -4.80
CA GLY A 803 -42.03 4.32 -3.43
C GLY A 803 -42.50 3.32 -2.38
N LYS A 804 -42.20 2.03 -2.56
CA LYS A 804 -42.62 0.92 -1.71
C LYS A 804 -41.42 0.12 -1.22
N ASP A 805 -41.62 -0.62 -0.12
CA ASP A 805 -40.72 -1.72 0.25
C ASP A 805 -40.71 -2.79 -0.86
N ILE A 806 -39.55 -3.43 -1.07
CA ILE A 806 -39.40 -4.49 -2.07
C ILE A 806 -40.34 -5.69 -1.84
N LEU A 807 -40.70 -5.97 -0.58
CA LEU A 807 -41.66 -7.01 -0.21
C LEU A 807 -43.12 -6.63 -0.57
N ALA A 808 -43.38 -5.36 -0.87
CA ALA A 808 -44.70 -4.83 -1.24
C ALA A 808 -44.84 -4.49 -2.75
N CYS A 809 -43.78 -4.73 -3.55
CA CYS A 809 -43.81 -4.60 -5.00
C CYS A 809 -44.25 -5.90 -5.68
N THR A 810 -45.09 -5.82 -6.72
CA THR A 810 -45.40 -6.99 -7.57
C THR A 810 -44.38 -7.14 -8.69
N ALA A 811 -44.24 -8.35 -9.22
CA ALA A 811 -43.34 -8.62 -10.34
C ALA A 811 -43.63 -7.73 -11.57
N ASP A 812 -44.90 -7.53 -11.90
CA ASP A 812 -45.32 -6.66 -13.02
C ASP A 812 -44.96 -5.19 -12.78
N GLN A 813 -45.08 -4.70 -11.54
CA GLN A 813 -44.73 -3.33 -11.17
C GLN A 813 -43.21 -3.10 -11.28
N ILE A 814 -42.39 -4.05 -10.83
CA ILE A 814 -40.93 -4.01 -10.99
C ILE A 814 -40.54 -4.06 -12.47
N LYS A 815 -41.16 -4.97 -13.23
CA LYS A 815 -40.92 -5.13 -14.67
C LYS A 815 -41.25 -3.84 -15.43
N GLN A 816 -42.42 -3.24 -15.20
CA GLN A 816 -42.83 -1.98 -15.81
C GLN A 816 -41.84 -0.85 -15.50
N MET A 817 -41.32 -0.79 -14.28
CA MET A 817 -40.30 0.21 -13.92
C MET A 817 -38.99 -0.01 -14.70
N VAL A 818 -38.53 -1.26 -14.84
CA VAL A 818 -37.35 -1.60 -15.66
C VAL A 818 -37.58 -1.25 -17.13
N GLU A 819 -38.77 -1.51 -17.66
CA GLU A 819 -39.13 -1.19 -19.04
C GLU A 819 -39.12 0.33 -19.30
N VAL A 820 -39.75 1.13 -18.44
CA VAL A 820 -39.80 2.60 -18.59
C VAL A 820 -38.45 3.27 -18.28
N ASN A 821 -37.81 2.92 -17.17
CA ASN A 821 -36.65 3.67 -16.65
C ASN A 821 -35.32 3.26 -17.29
N LEU A 822 -35.23 2.06 -17.88
CA LEU A 822 -33.97 1.47 -18.37
C LEU A 822 -34.10 0.96 -19.81
N LEU A 823 -35.03 0.05 -20.12
CA LEU A 823 -35.08 -0.60 -21.44
C LEU A 823 -35.51 0.37 -22.56
N ALA A 824 -36.48 1.25 -22.30
CA ALA A 824 -36.90 2.31 -23.20
C ALA A 824 -35.73 3.12 -23.78
N HIS A 825 -34.70 3.38 -22.97
CA HIS A 825 -33.53 4.15 -23.39
C HIS A 825 -32.72 3.43 -24.49
N PHE A 826 -32.61 2.10 -24.42
CA PHE A 826 -31.95 1.31 -25.45
C PHE A 826 -32.75 1.31 -26.75
N TRP A 827 -34.07 1.11 -26.69
CA TRP A 827 -34.93 1.08 -27.88
C TRP A 827 -34.99 2.44 -28.59
N LEU A 828 -35.07 3.54 -27.84
CA LEU A 828 -35.01 4.89 -28.39
C LEU A 828 -33.64 5.17 -29.03
N VAL A 829 -32.54 4.75 -28.41
CA VAL A 829 -31.20 4.87 -29.01
C VAL A 829 -31.08 4.00 -30.28
N GLN A 830 -31.60 2.78 -30.29
CA GLN A 830 -31.63 1.93 -31.49
C GLN A 830 -32.43 2.58 -32.65
N ALA A 831 -33.56 3.22 -32.34
CA ALA A 831 -34.39 3.88 -33.35
C ALA A 831 -33.79 5.20 -33.89
N LEU A 832 -33.10 6.00 -33.06
CA LEU A 832 -32.59 7.33 -33.44
C LEU A 832 -31.10 7.37 -33.83
N LEU A 833 -30.24 6.60 -33.18
CA LEU A 833 -28.78 6.69 -33.37
C LEU A 833 -28.29 6.44 -34.81
N PRO A 834 -28.90 5.54 -35.63
CA PRO A 834 -28.44 5.32 -37.01
C PRO A 834 -28.47 6.58 -37.89
N SER A 835 -29.48 7.44 -37.76
CA SER A 835 -29.52 8.70 -38.52
C SER A 835 -28.50 9.71 -38.00
N MET A 836 -28.33 9.82 -36.68
CA MET A 836 -27.30 10.67 -36.06
C MET A 836 -25.87 10.27 -36.50
N ILE A 837 -25.55 8.97 -36.54
CA ILE A 837 -24.26 8.46 -37.02
C ILE A 837 -24.07 8.80 -38.50
N LYS A 838 -25.08 8.55 -39.34
CA LYS A 838 -25.05 8.84 -40.79
C LYS A 838 -24.82 10.32 -41.08
N GLN A 839 -25.44 11.20 -40.30
CA GLN A 839 -25.30 12.65 -40.41
C GLN A 839 -24.02 13.19 -39.73
N LYS A 840 -23.36 12.37 -38.90
CA LYS A 840 -22.26 12.77 -37.99
C LYS A 840 -22.64 13.92 -37.05
N HIS A 841 -23.92 14.01 -36.72
CA HIS A 841 -24.52 15.08 -35.93
C HIS A 841 -25.62 14.49 -35.05
N GLY A 842 -25.57 14.76 -33.75
CA GLY A 842 -26.57 14.26 -32.82
C GLY A 842 -26.14 14.34 -31.36
N HIS A 843 -27.12 14.35 -30.46
CA HIS A 843 -26.90 14.40 -29.01
C HIS A 843 -27.90 13.54 -28.25
N VAL A 844 -27.44 12.78 -27.26
CA VAL A 844 -28.29 11.93 -26.40
C VAL A 844 -28.09 12.34 -24.96
N VAL A 845 -29.19 12.71 -24.30
CA VAL A 845 -29.27 13.10 -22.89
C VAL A 845 -30.07 12.03 -22.15
N THR A 846 -29.55 11.54 -21.03
CA THR A 846 -30.21 10.54 -20.20
C THR A 846 -30.42 11.09 -18.79
N ILE A 847 -31.65 11.08 -18.30
CA ILE A 847 -32.00 11.64 -16.98
C ILE A 847 -31.86 10.58 -15.88
N ALA A 848 -30.70 10.62 -15.22
CA ALA A 848 -30.36 9.85 -14.03
C ALA A 848 -31.01 10.38 -12.74
N SER A 849 -30.56 9.91 -11.57
CA SER A 849 -31.01 10.38 -10.26
C SER A 849 -29.86 10.37 -9.25
N VAL A 850 -30.01 11.07 -8.10
CA VAL A 850 -29.15 10.81 -6.93
C VAL A 850 -29.28 9.37 -6.44
N ALA A 851 -30.45 8.74 -6.69
CA ALA A 851 -30.69 7.31 -6.45
C ALA A 851 -29.81 6.37 -7.31
N SER A 852 -29.10 6.89 -8.33
CA SER A 852 -28.04 6.14 -9.02
C SER A 852 -26.77 5.93 -8.18
N PHE A 853 -26.67 6.61 -7.03
CA PHE A 853 -25.48 6.63 -6.16
C PHE A 853 -25.80 6.32 -4.69
N ILE A 854 -27.03 6.57 -4.24
CA ILE A 854 -27.48 6.31 -2.86
C ILE A 854 -28.78 5.52 -2.92
N THR A 855 -28.72 4.24 -2.56
CA THR A 855 -29.88 3.34 -2.53
C THR A 855 -30.74 3.62 -1.29
N ILE A 856 -32.03 3.89 -1.49
CA ILE A 856 -32.99 4.12 -0.40
C ILE A 856 -33.86 2.87 -0.25
N ALA A 857 -34.07 2.40 0.98
CA ALA A 857 -34.68 1.09 1.28
C ALA A 857 -36.06 0.88 0.62
N SER A 858 -36.93 1.90 0.62
CA SER A 858 -38.26 1.87 -0.01
C SER A 858 -38.27 2.36 -1.47
N ASN A 859 -37.14 2.26 -2.17
CA ASN A 859 -36.96 2.73 -3.54
C ASN A 859 -35.83 1.98 -4.27
N ILE A 860 -35.57 0.71 -3.89
CA ILE A 860 -34.43 -0.07 -4.36
C ILE A 860 -34.52 -0.43 -5.85
N ASP A 861 -35.72 -0.73 -6.34
CA ASP A 861 -36.04 -0.94 -7.76
C ASP A 861 -35.75 0.30 -8.61
N TYR A 862 -36.17 1.48 -8.13
CA TYR A 862 -35.88 2.76 -8.77
C TYR A 862 -34.38 3.09 -8.75
N SER A 863 -33.72 2.82 -7.63
CA SER A 863 -32.28 3.01 -7.47
C SER A 863 -31.51 2.12 -8.45
N CYS A 864 -31.88 0.83 -8.58
CA CYS A 864 -31.31 -0.10 -9.54
C CYS A 864 -31.52 0.35 -11.00
N THR A 865 -32.74 0.75 -11.39
CA THR A 865 -32.98 1.22 -12.76
C THR A 865 -32.23 2.52 -13.07
N LYS A 866 -32.14 3.45 -12.11
CA LYS A 866 -31.37 4.68 -12.27
C LYS A 866 -29.86 4.47 -12.18
N ALA A 867 -29.36 3.44 -11.50
CA ALA A 867 -27.95 3.03 -11.57
C ALA A 867 -27.62 2.39 -12.92
N GLY A 868 -28.52 1.55 -13.46
CA GLY A 868 -28.35 0.87 -14.75
C GLY A 868 -28.18 1.82 -15.95
N ILE A 869 -28.83 2.99 -15.93
CA ILE A 869 -28.62 4.04 -16.96
C ILE A 869 -27.39 4.93 -16.73
N VAL A 870 -26.65 4.74 -15.63
CA VAL A 870 -25.40 5.45 -15.31
C VAL A 870 -24.24 4.43 -15.33
N PHE A 871 -23.88 4.01 -16.54
CA PHE A 871 -22.90 2.94 -16.82
C PHE A 871 -21.55 3.06 -16.07
N PRO A 872 -21.11 1.99 -15.40
CA PRO A 872 -19.72 1.77 -15.02
C PRO A 872 -19.23 0.35 -15.39
N TYR A 873 -18.40 0.26 -16.43
CA TYR A 873 -17.53 -0.91 -16.73
C TYR A 873 -18.22 -2.25 -17.08
N TRP A 874 -17.38 -3.25 -17.40
CA TRP A 874 -17.74 -4.56 -17.93
C TRP A 874 -17.32 -5.66 -16.94
N VAL A 875 -18.17 -6.69 -16.74
CA VAL A 875 -17.87 -7.84 -15.86
C VAL A 875 -17.89 -9.12 -16.69
N ARG A 876 -16.82 -9.93 -16.60
CA ARG A 876 -16.62 -11.13 -17.43
C ARG A 876 -17.64 -12.22 -17.09
N THR A 877 -18.70 -12.24 -17.87
CA THR A 877 -19.79 -13.21 -17.80
C THR A 877 -20.06 -13.75 -19.21
N LEU A 878 -20.78 -14.88 -19.31
CA LEU A 878 -21.19 -15.47 -20.60
C LEU A 878 -21.91 -14.44 -21.51
N LEU A 879 -22.58 -13.45 -20.92
CA LEU A 879 -23.30 -12.38 -21.62
C LEU A 879 -22.39 -11.42 -22.42
N ILE A 880 -21.10 -11.31 -22.10
CA ILE A 880 -20.15 -10.46 -22.84
C ILE A 880 -19.06 -11.25 -23.57
N GLN A 881 -19.15 -12.58 -23.60
CA GLN A 881 -18.07 -13.44 -24.08
C GLN A 881 -17.68 -13.14 -25.54
N ASN A 882 -18.65 -12.86 -26.42
CA ASN A 882 -18.43 -12.43 -27.81
C ASN A 882 -17.73 -11.07 -27.96
N LEU A 883 -17.79 -10.19 -26.96
CA LEU A 883 -17.07 -8.90 -26.96
C LEU A 883 -15.63 -9.07 -26.46
N THR A 884 -15.41 -9.97 -25.50
CA THR A 884 -14.11 -10.19 -24.86
C THR A 884 -13.16 -11.13 -25.61
N THR A 885 -13.63 -11.80 -26.68
CA THR A 885 -12.82 -12.67 -27.54
C THR A 885 -12.23 -11.96 -28.75
N HIS A 886 -12.58 -10.68 -28.97
CA HIS A 886 -12.05 -9.88 -30.07
C HIS A 886 -10.63 -9.36 -29.74
N SER A 887 -9.70 -9.46 -30.70
CA SER A 887 -8.26 -9.16 -30.52
C SER A 887 -7.92 -7.71 -30.12
N THR A 888 -8.89 -6.82 -30.24
CA THR A 888 -8.82 -5.38 -29.92
C THR A 888 -9.32 -5.04 -28.51
N PHE A 889 -9.92 -5.99 -27.78
CA PHE A 889 -10.36 -5.77 -26.40
C PHE A 889 -9.16 -5.86 -25.43
N ARG A 890 -8.71 -4.71 -24.89
CA ARG A 890 -7.52 -4.60 -24.01
C ARG A 890 -7.83 -4.21 -22.56
N ASP A 891 -9.11 -4.12 -22.19
CA ASP A 891 -9.50 -3.71 -20.84
C ASP A 891 -9.38 -4.87 -19.85
N PRO A 892 -8.89 -4.64 -18.61
CA PRO A 892 -8.76 -5.68 -17.61
C PRO A 892 -10.13 -6.24 -17.21
N LEU A 893 -10.25 -7.56 -17.24
CA LEU A 893 -11.48 -8.29 -16.97
C LEU A 893 -11.41 -8.88 -15.57
N GLN A 894 -12.39 -8.58 -14.73
CA GLN A 894 -12.50 -9.18 -13.41
C GLN A 894 -13.06 -10.60 -13.51
N GLU A 895 -12.42 -11.54 -12.82
CA GLU A 895 -12.84 -12.94 -12.85
C GLU A 895 -13.98 -13.21 -11.85
N PRO A 896 -14.96 -14.08 -12.16
CA PRO A 896 -16.12 -14.34 -11.31
C PRO A 896 -15.76 -14.79 -9.88
N LYS A 897 -14.60 -15.44 -9.70
CA LYS A 897 -14.09 -15.85 -8.39
C LYS A 897 -13.78 -14.65 -7.49
N GLU A 898 -13.12 -13.62 -8.01
CA GLU A 898 -12.75 -12.42 -7.23
C GLU A 898 -14.00 -11.64 -6.81
N ALA A 899 -15.01 -11.58 -7.69
CA ALA A 899 -16.30 -11.00 -7.37
C ALA A 899 -17.04 -11.82 -6.31
N ALA A 900 -17.06 -13.15 -6.45
CA ALA A 900 -17.69 -14.05 -5.48
C ALA A 900 -17.01 -14.01 -4.11
N GLU A 901 -15.68 -14.04 -4.05
CA GLU A 901 -14.91 -13.93 -2.80
C GLU A 901 -15.21 -12.60 -2.11
N ALA A 902 -15.18 -11.47 -2.83
CA ALA A 902 -15.48 -10.18 -2.24
C ALA A 902 -16.95 -10.04 -1.77
N ILE A 903 -17.91 -10.68 -2.46
CA ILE A 903 -19.31 -10.77 -2.03
C ILE A 903 -19.42 -11.63 -0.75
N VAL A 904 -18.78 -12.80 -0.73
CA VAL A 904 -18.76 -13.70 0.43
C VAL A 904 -18.12 -13.01 1.63
N ASP A 905 -16.97 -12.37 1.46
CA ASP A 905 -16.29 -11.55 2.46
C ASP A 905 -17.20 -10.44 3.02
N HIS A 906 -17.95 -9.77 2.15
CA HIS A 906 -18.89 -8.72 2.56
C HIS A 906 -20.03 -9.29 3.39
N VAL A 907 -20.62 -10.41 2.96
CA VAL A 907 -21.69 -11.11 3.68
C VAL A 907 -21.19 -11.65 5.04
N LEU A 908 -20.00 -12.27 5.07
CA LEU A 908 -19.39 -12.81 6.28
C LEU A 908 -19.01 -11.72 7.31
N LYS A 909 -18.76 -10.48 6.87
CA LYS A 909 -18.54 -9.33 7.77
C LYS A 909 -19.80 -8.95 8.57
N GLY A 910 -20.99 -9.42 8.19
CA GLY A 910 -22.23 -9.23 8.95
C GLY A 910 -22.67 -7.77 9.13
N ARG A 911 -22.16 -6.86 8.29
CA ARG A 911 -22.41 -5.41 8.35
C ARG A 911 -22.93 -4.94 7.00
N ARG A 912 -23.81 -3.93 7.01
CA ARG A 912 -24.22 -3.23 5.79
C ARG A 912 -23.04 -2.46 5.19
N GLY A 913 -22.95 -2.42 3.87
CA GLY A 913 -22.07 -1.53 3.12
C GLY A 913 -22.16 -1.78 1.62
N ASP A 914 -21.40 -1.01 0.85
CA ASP A 914 -21.34 -1.15 -0.61
C ASP A 914 -20.10 -1.93 -1.03
N LEU A 915 -20.22 -2.69 -2.12
CA LEU A 915 -19.16 -3.54 -2.65
C LEU A 915 -18.77 -3.07 -4.06
N PHE A 916 -17.57 -2.49 -4.17
CA PHE A 916 -17.02 -2.01 -5.44
C PHE A 916 -16.06 -3.03 -6.03
N LEU A 917 -16.35 -3.48 -7.25
CA LEU A 917 -15.66 -4.59 -7.89
C LEU A 917 -15.26 -4.24 -9.33
N PRO A 918 -14.00 -4.52 -9.75
CA PRO A 918 -12.87 -4.92 -8.90
C PRO A 918 -12.49 -3.82 -7.90
N GLY A 919 -11.74 -4.13 -6.83
CA GLY A 919 -11.52 -3.19 -5.71
C GLY A 919 -10.92 -1.83 -6.12
N TYR A 920 -10.09 -1.80 -7.17
CA TYR A 920 -9.55 -0.56 -7.74
C TYR A 920 -10.60 0.30 -8.47
N ALA A 921 -11.72 -0.29 -8.93
CA ALA A 921 -12.82 0.43 -9.55
C ALA A 921 -13.60 1.31 -8.55
N GLY A 922 -13.45 1.07 -7.24
CA GLY A 922 -13.89 2.02 -6.21
C GLY A 922 -13.27 3.40 -6.38
N LEU A 923 -11.98 3.50 -6.75
CA LEU A 923 -11.32 4.76 -7.11
C LEU A 923 -11.81 5.31 -8.45
N LEU A 924 -12.12 4.45 -9.42
CA LEU A 924 -12.65 4.85 -10.73
C LEU A 924 -14.06 5.46 -10.62
N SER A 925 -14.85 5.14 -9.59
CA SER A 925 -16.11 5.84 -9.30
C SER A 925 -15.90 7.36 -9.12
N GLY A 926 -14.73 7.76 -8.59
CA GLY A 926 -14.30 9.14 -8.43
C GLY A 926 -14.07 9.90 -9.74
N ILE A 927 -13.91 9.21 -10.89
CA ILE A 927 -13.82 9.85 -12.21
C ILE A 927 -15.08 10.65 -12.52
N ARG A 928 -16.24 10.26 -12.00
CA ARG A 928 -17.51 11.01 -12.15
C ARG A 928 -17.47 12.38 -11.46
N GLY A 929 -16.56 12.56 -10.48
CA GLY A 929 -16.27 13.84 -9.84
C GLY A 929 -15.16 14.66 -10.53
N PHE A 930 -14.52 14.14 -11.58
CA PHE A 930 -13.45 14.85 -12.31
C PHE A 930 -14.03 15.95 -13.23
N PRO A 931 -13.20 16.94 -13.62
CA PRO A 931 -13.48 17.84 -14.73
C PRO A 931 -14.10 17.14 -15.96
N ALA A 932 -15.17 17.72 -16.52
CA ALA A 932 -15.90 17.12 -17.63
C ALA A 932 -15.00 16.84 -18.85
N TRP A 933 -14.05 17.73 -19.17
CA TRP A 933 -13.06 17.52 -20.23
C TRP A 933 -12.21 16.25 -20.03
N MET A 934 -11.93 15.88 -18.78
CA MET A 934 -11.16 14.67 -18.45
C MET A 934 -12.04 13.42 -18.59
N GLN A 935 -13.30 13.51 -18.16
CA GLN A 935 -14.29 12.45 -18.39
C GLN A 935 -14.51 12.20 -19.89
N GLU A 936 -14.65 13.26 -20.70
CA GLU A 936 -14.81 13.17 -22.15
C GLU A 936 -13.54 12.63 -22.83
N THR A 937 -12.34 13.07 -22.44
CA THR A 937 -11.09 12.54 -23.00
C THR A 937 -10.94 11.03 -22.74
N ILE A 938 -11.31 10.57 -21.53
CA ILE A 938 -11.33 9.14 -21.19
C ILE A 938 -12.42 8.41 -22.00
N ARG A 939 -13.61 9.01 -22.17
CA ARG A 939 -14.72 8.43 -22.93
C ARG A 939 -14.39 8.30 -24.42
N ASP A 940 -13.81 9.32 -25.04
CA ASP A 940 -13.38 9.32 -26.44
C ASP A 940 -12.26 8.30 -26.68
N SER A 941 -11.29 8.21 -25.76
CA SER A 941 -10.24 7.18 -25.80
C SER A 941 -10.80 5.75 -25.77
N LYS A 942 -11.92 5.52 -25.07
CA LYS A 942 -12.61 4.22 -25.01
C LYS A 942 -13.56 4.00 -26.19
N ALA A 943 -14.18 5.07 -26.70
CA ALA A 943 -15.07 5.01 -27.87
C ALA A 943 -14.31 4.61 -29.15
N ASN A 944 -13.04 4.98 -29.29
CA ASN A 944 -12.21 4.55 -30.42
C ASN A 944 -11.97 3.04 -30.43
N VAL A 945 -11.75 2.41 -29.27
CA VAL A 945 -11.65 0.93 -29.14
C VAL A 945 -12.94 0.23 -29.60
N LEU A 946 -14.10 0.84 -29.32
CA LEU A 946 -15.41 0.32 -29.72
C LEU A 946 -15.75 0.57 -31.20
N ARG A 947 -15.17 1.60 -31.84
CA ARG A 947 -15.36 1.86 -33.28
C ARG A 947 -14.56 0.89 -34.16
N GLU A 948 -13.40 0.44 -33.70
CA GLU A 948 -12.59 -0.61 -34.35
C GLU A 948 -13.12 -2.04 -34.10
N THR A 949 -14.22 -2.18 -33.34
CA THR A 949 -14.91 -3.46 -33.05
C THR A 949 -16.38 -3.48 -33.51
N SER A 950 -16.76 -2.58 -34.43
CA SER A 950 -18.09 -2.63 -35.03
C SER A 950 -18.24 -3.84 -35.98
N PHE A 951 -19.32 -4.59 -35.76
CA PHE A 951 -19.74 -5.79 -36.52
C PHE A 951 -19.90 -5.56 -38.03
#